data_AF-A0A1E1GHP7-F1
#
_entry.id   AF-A0A1E1GHP7-F1
#
_cell.length_a   1.000
_cell.length_b   1.000
_cell.length_c   1.000
_cell.angle_alpha   90.00
_cell.angle_beta   90.00
_cell.angle_gamma   90.00
#
_symmetry.space_group_name_H-M   'P 1'
#
loop_
_entity.id
_entity.type
_entity.pdbx_description
1 polymer ?
#
loop_
_entity_poly.entity_id
_entity_poly.type
_entity_poly.pdbx_seq_one_letter_code
_entity_poly.pdbx_strand_id
1 'polypeptide(L)'
;MLLQNINVTIDGKQVSVPKGTTVLQACETANVVVPRFCYHERLSIAGNCRMCLVEVAKSPKLVASCAMPVAEGMDVKTNSNLVKKAREGILELLLINHPLDCPICDQGGECDLQDQAMSFGSDRSRFNGVKRAVKDKDVGPLVKTIMTRCIHCTRCVRFGKEIAGIADLGTSGRGMNMEIGTYVQKVFNSELSGNVIDLCPVGALTSKPYSFVARSWELKSTETIDVFDSIGSNIKMDTRGYEILRVVPAVNESINEEWITDKVRFSYDGFKRQRLNVPMVRNIIGENSDSILKPTTWLEAFNIIKQKIKTIDSSEIVGIHGPFVSAESLLVFKEFFNRLGSRRILTSFSANKDLHKCTVNNLTDLRSNYIFNTTLSGVESADACLLIGTNPRKEAPLLNLRLRKRFLKGSFIVGSIGAPVDLTFETVSLGNSFQTLADIAKGNHFFCKVLNTAKKPLIIINSDLLSSSEGTAIWNSLQTIIKNTNIISDNWNGLNVLQSTASGCSSFDLNVPSHFSFNSLKNKEIPAKILYLLGSDEINIKTIIKEASPDCFIIYQGHHGDLGASFADVVLPSFSFVESEGLYLNTEGRPQFAHPVVKGLGNAKADWLILRALSEVLGITLPYNSIKSVRERLYELVPAMELTGQIIDNNVKLVCYHNSGHMSTNLFKPLLNNFYMTDVVTRASHIMARCTSVFNSNFLNFKKA
;
A
#
# COMPACT_ATOMS: atom_id res chain seq x y z
N MET A 1 -8.17 31.32 -1.73
CA MET A 1 -7.42 32.55 -2.07
C MET A 1 -6.69 32.28 -3.38
N LEU A 2 -7.00 33.02 -4.45
CA LEU A 2 -6.20 32.98 -5.67
C LEU A 2 -4.79 33.47 -5.30
N LEU A 3 -3.80 32.59 -5.43
CA LEU A 3 -2.39 32.95 -5.21
C LEU A 3 -2.04 34.01 -6.25
N GLN A 4 -1.67 35.21 -5.79
CA GLN A 4 -1.14 36.24 -6.67
C GLN A 4 0.14 35.69 -7.31
N ASN A 5 0.18 35.63 -8.64
CA ASN A 5 1.40 35.27 -9.35
C ASN A 5 2.36 36.46 -9.36
N ILE A 6 3.65 36.15 -9.29
CA ILE A 6 4.73 37.13 -9.36
C ILE A 6 5.66 36.76 -10.52
N ASN A 7 6.18 37.77 -11.21
CA ASN A 7 7.05 37.59 -12.35
C ASN A 7 8.51 37.68 -11.94
N VAL A 8 9.30 36.69 -12.35
CA VAL A 8 10.74 36.61 -12.13
C VAL A 8 11.47 36.35 -13.43
N THR A 9 12.74 36.77 -13.50
CA THR A 9 13.62 36.48 -14.64
C THR A 9 14.65 35.43 -14.21
N ILE A 10 14.76 34.33 -14.96
CA ILE A 10 15.67 33.22 -14.70
C ILE A 10 16.50 32.98 -15.95
N ASP A 11 17.80 33.25 -15.88
CA ASP A 11 18.73 33.19 -17.01
C ASP A 11 18.21 33.95 -18.25
N GLY A 12 17.59 35.12 -18.03
CA GLY A 12 17.00 35.96 -19.07
C GLY A 12 15.58 35.57 -19.51
N LYS A 13 15.02 34.45 -19.03
CA LYS A 13 13.65 34.02 -19.32
C LYS A 13 12.69 34.53 -18.26
N GLN A 14 11.59 35.19 -18.65
CA GLN A 14 10.54 35.55 -17.71
C GLN A 14 9.65 34.34 -17.39
N VAL A 15 9.37 34.15 -16.10
CA VAL A 15 8.53 33.07 -15.58
C VAL A 15 7.59 33.65 -14.53
N SER A 16 6.31 33.27 -14.61
CA SER A 16 5.29 33.65 -13.63
C SER A 16 5.06 32.49 -12.67
N VAL A 17 5.23 32.73 -11.37
CA VAL A 17 5.07 31.70 -10.33
C VAL A 17 4.20 32.19 -9.17
N PRO A 18 3.52 31.29 -8.45
CA PRO A 18 2.74 31.69 -7.28
C PRO A 18 3.60 32.37 -6.20
N LYS A 19 3.06 33.38 -5.53
CA LYS A 19 3.72 34.03 -4.39
C LYS A 19 4.03 33.01 -3.28
N GLY A 20 5.26 33.05 -2.77
CA GLY A 20 5.77 32.10 -1.75
C GLY A 20 6.57 30.93 -2.33
N THR A 21 6.61 30.77 -3.66
CA THR A 21 7.49 29.82 -4.34
C THR A 21 8.96 30.12 -4.07
N THR A 22 9.80 29.10 -3.95
CA THR A 22 11.25 29.28 -3.79
C THR A 22 11.94 29.54 -5.12
N VAL A 23 13.14 30.13 -5.11
CA VAL A 23 13.92 30.32 -6.34
C VAL A 23 14.20 28.99 -7.03
N LEU A 24 14.43 27.91 -6.28
CA LEU A 24 14.64 26.56 -6.84
C LEU A 24 13.42 26.07 -7.63
N GLN A 25 12.23 26.14 -7.04
CA GLN A 25 10.98 25.76 -7.70
C GLN A 25 10.68 26.64 -8.92
N ALA A 26 10.98 27.94 -8.83
CA ALA A 26 10.85 28.83 -9.98
C ALA A 26 11.81 28.44 -11.13
N CYS A 27 13.03 27.99 -10.81
CA CYS A 27 13.95 27.44 -11.80
C CYS A 27 13.41 26.15 -12.42
N GLU A 28 12.77 25.27 -11.64
CA GLU A 28 12.13 24.05 -12.16
C GLU A 28 10.99 24.39 -13.13
N THR A 29 10.13 25.37 -12.81
CA THR A 29 9.12 25.89 -13.75
C THR A 29 9.73 26.47 -15.04
N ALA A 30 10.95 27.01 -14.95
CA ALA A 30 11.72 27.51 -16.09
C ALA A 30 12.46 26.41 -16.89
N ASN A 31 12.35 25.14 -16.49
CA ASN A 31 13.15 24.01 -16.98
C ASN A 31 14.66 24.22 -16.81
N VAL A 32 15.07 24.89 -15.72
CA VAL A 32 16.47 25.11 -15.35
C VAL A 32 16.83 24.21 -14.17
N VAL A 33 17.76 23.29 -14.40
CA VAL A 33 18.20 22.32 -13.39
C VAL A 33 19.20 22.97 -12.43
N VAL A 34 18.83 23.07 -11.16
CA VAL A 34 19.70 23.52 -10.07
C VAL A 34 20.09 22.31 -9.20
N PRO A 35 21.40 22.04 -9.00
CA PRO A 35 21.84 20.86 -8.25
C PRO A 35 21.43 20.94 -6.77
N ARG A 36 21.03 19.79 -6.21
CA ARG A 36 20.47 19.67 -4.86
C ARG A 36 20.91 18.38 -4.18
N PHE A 37 21.20 18.46 -2.87
CA PHE A 37 21.44 17.29 -2.00
C PHE A 37 20.54 17.21 -0.78
N CYS A 38 20.25 18.34 -0.13
CA CYS A 38 19.40 18.35 1.05
C CYS A 38 17.95 18.70 0.73
N TYR A 39 17.71 19.50 -0.29
CA TYR A 39 16.35 19.85 -0.70
C TYR A 39 15.64 18.60 -1.21
N HIS A 40 14.38 18.46 -0.80
CA HIS A 40 13.47 17.43 -1.26
C HIS A 40 12.07 18.04 -1.14
N GLU A 41 11.25 17.93 -2.18
CA GLU A 41 9.98 18.67 -2.28
C GLU A 41 8.98 18.30 -1.18
N ARG A 42 9.06 17.05 -0.70
CA ARG A 42 8.20 16.53 0.38
C ARG A 42 8.74 16.71 1.80
N LEU A 43 9.93 17.31 1.98
CA LEU A 43 10.54 17.53 3.30
C LEU A 43 10.70 19.02 3.58
N SER A 44 10.80 19.39 4.86
CA SER A 44 11.10 20.76 5.25
C SER A 44 12.41 21.28 4.65
N ILE A 45 12.49 22.58 4.37
CA ILE A 45 13.69 23.19 3.79
C ILE A 45 14.80 23.26 4.86
N ALA A 46 15.99 22.73 4.55
CA ALA A 46 17.14 22.70 5.47
C ALA A 46 18.25 23.71 5.12
N GLY A 47 18.81 23.65 3.91
CA GLY A 47 19.89 24.54 3.48
C GLY A 47 21.29 24.22 4.04
N ASN A 48 21.55 22.99 4.49
CA ASN A 48 22.86 22.58 5.02
C ASN A 48 23.91 22.23 3.94
N CYS A 49 23.50 21.71 2.78
CA CYS A 49 24.46 21.29 1.73
C CYS A 49 25.04 22.43 0.88
N ARG A 50 24.33 23.56 0.78
CA ARG A 50 24.67 24.72 -0.05
C ARG A 50 24.86 24.46 -1.56
N MET A 51 24.65 23.26 -2.10
CA MET A 51 24.86 22.97 -3.52
C MET A 51 24.00 23.80 -4.49
N CYS A 52 22.83 24.26 -4.02
CA CYS A 52 21.86 25.03 -4.80
C CYS A 52 22.14 26.55 -4.83
N LEU A 53 23.39 26.98 -4.63
CA LEU A 53 23.73 28.40 -4.71
C LEU A 53 23.47 28.94 -6.12
N VAL A 54 22.81 30.10 -6.17
CA VAL A 54 22.54 30.88 -7.40
C VAL A 54 22.85 32.35 -7.16
N GLU A 55 23.10 33.09 -8.24
CA GLU A 55 23.32 34.52 -8.19
C GLU A 55 21.98 35.24 -8.38
N VAL A 56 21.67 36.19 -7.49
CA VAL A 56 20.48 37.04 -7.61
C VAL A 56 20.95 38.48 -7.74
N ALA A 57 20.41 39.19 -8.73
CA ALA A 57 20.75 40.59 -8.97
C ALA A 57 20.54 41.42 -7.69
N LYS A 58 21.47 42.34 -7.41
CA LYS A 58 21.48 43.19 -6.21
C LYS A 58 21.69 42.44 -4.87
N SER A 59 21.96 41.15 -4.89
CA SER A 59 22.45 40.42 -3.71
C SER A 59 23.99 40.44 -3.67
N PRO A 60 24.62 40.81 -2.54
CA PRO A 60 26.09 40.85 -2.44
C PRO A 60 26.73 39.46 -2.35
N LYS A 61 25.94 38.41 -2.12
CA LYS A 61 26.38 37.02 -1.99
C LYS A 61 25.44 36.11 -2.77
N LEU A 62 25.97 34.94 -3.16
CA LEU A 62 25.14 33.86 -3.69
C LEU A 62 24.13 33.41 -2.63
N VAL A 63 22.92 33.10 -3.08
CA VAL A 63 21.80 32.73 -2.21
C VAL A 63 21.46 31.26 -2.40
N ALA A 64 21.02 30.59 -1.34
CA ALA A 64 20.56 29.22 -1.44
C ALA A 64 19.16 29.20 -2.06
N SER A 65 19.04 28.72 -3.31
CA SER A 65 17.78 28.79 -4.06
C SER A 65 16.64 28.00 -3.41
N CYS A 66 16.96 26.95 -2.64
CA CYS A 66 15.98 26.11 -1.97
C CYS A 66 15.22 26.81 -0.83
N ALA A 67 15.77 27.90 -0.28
CA ALA A 67 15.20 28.59 0.88
C ALA A 67 14.81 30.04 0.55
N MET A 68 15.42 30.65 -0.47
CA MET A 68 15.10 32.01 -0.88
C MET A 68 13.72 32.03 -1.56
N PRO A 69 12.71 32.74 -1.01
CA PRO A 69 11.46 32.97 -1.72
C PRO A 69 11.69 33.94 -2.88
N VAL A 70 10.97 33.73 -3.98
CA VAL A 70 10.97 34.67 -5.10
C VAL A 70 10.25 35.98 -4.75
N ALA A 71 10.73 37.09 -5.34
CA ALA A 71 10.12 38.40 -5.23
C ALA A 71 9.86 38.97 -6.63
N GLU A 72 8.87 39.86 -6.76
CA GLU A 72 8.53 40.50 -8.04
C GLU A 72 9.75 41.20 -8.65
N GLY A 73 10.01 40.92 -9.93
CA GLY A 73 11.15 41.49 -10.67
C GLY A 73 12.52 40.94 -10.25
N MET A 74 12.57 39.85 -9.48
CA MET A 74 13.84 39.20 -9.14
C MET A 74 14.49 38.62 -10.40
N ASP A 75 15.79 38.94 -10.60
CA ASP A 75 16.62 38.41 -11.70
C ASP A 75 17.64 37.41 -11.13
N VAL A 76 17.53 36.15 -11.57
CA VAL A 76 18.29 35.00 -11.08
C VAL A 76 19.17 34.48 -12.21
N LYS A 77 20.48 34.32 -11.92
CA LYS A 77 21.46 33.72 -12.82
C LYS A 77 21.98 32.42 -12.23
N THR A 78 21.79 31.32 -12.93
CA THR A 78 22.14 29.96 -12.48
C THR A 78 23.46 29.45 -13.08
N ASN A 79 23.99 30.15 -14.07
CA ASN A 79 25.12 29.72 -14.90
C ASN A 79 26.33 30.69 -14.89
N SER A 80 26.34 31.69 -14.02
CA SER A 80 27.45 32.65 -13.92
C SER A 80 28.74 31.99 -13.44
N ASN A 81 29.89 32.60 -13.75
CA ASN A 81 31.19 32.08 -13.32
C ASN A 81 31.31 31.98 -11.79
N LEU A 82 30.67 32.90 -11.06
CA LEU A 82 30.61 32.85 -9.60
C LEU A 82 29.83 31.62 -9.11
N VAL A 83 28.69 31.32 -9.72
CA VAL A 83 27.86 30.14 -9.37
C VAL A 83 28.60 28.84 -9.67
N LYS A 84 29.24 28.73 -10.84
CA LYS A 84 30.03 27.55 -11.21
C LYS A 84 31.16 27.29 -10.21
N LYS A 85 31.95 28.32 -9.90
CA LYS A 85 33.05 28.23 -8.92
C LYS A 85 32.55 27.86 -7.52
N ALA A 86 31.39 28.36 -7.11
CA ALA A 86 30.80 27.99 -5.83
C ALA A 86 30.37 26.51 -5.78
N ARG A 87 29.75 26.00 -6.85
CA ARG A 87 29.35 24.59 -6.98
C ARG A 87 30.57 23.66 -6.95
N GLU A 88 31.62 23.98 -7.70
CA GLU A 88 32.90 23.25 -7.69
C GLU A 88 33.48 23.20 -6.27
N GLY A 89 33.56 24.35 -5.58
CA GLY A 89 34.09 24.42 -4.22
C GLY A 89 33.26 23.63 -3.21
N ILE A 90 31.94 23.62 -3.32
CA ILE A 90 31.06 22.82 -2.45
C ILE A 90 31.24 21.33 -2.70
N LEU A 91 31.27 20.90 -3.96
CA LEU A 91 31.49 19.49 -4.31
C LEU A 91 32.85 19.01 -3.84
N GLU A 92 33.89 19.84 -3.98
CA GLU A 92 35.20 19.54 -3.41
C GLU A 92 35.11 19.31 -1.90
N LEU A 93 34.47 20.21 -1.14
CA LEU A 93 34.28 20.07 0.30
C LEU A 93 33.50 18.80 0.69
N LEU A 94 32.48 18.43 -0.09
CA LEU A 94 31.71 17.19 0.11
C LEU A 94 32.59 15.95 -0.14
N LEU A 95 33.46 15.99 -1.15
CA LEU A 95 34.31 14.87 -1.56
C LEU A 95 35.61 14.74 -0.72
N ILE A 96 36.04 15.80 0.00
CA ILE A 96 37.24 15.77 0.87
C ILE A 96 37.19 14.57 1.80
N ASN A 97 36.09 14.41 2.54
CA ASN A 97 35.93 13.38 3.56
C ASN A 97 35.06 12.20 3.11
N HIS A 98 34.63 12.17 1.84
CA HIS A 98 33.89 11.05 1.29
C HIS A 98 34.86 9.90 0.93
N PRO A 99 34.51 8.63 1.25
CA PRO A 99 35.37 7.48 0.96
C PRO A 99 35.35 7.14 -0.54
N LEU A 100 36.41 6.49 -1.01
CA LEU A 100 36.54 6.02 -2.40
C LEU A 100 35.83 4.68 -2.61
N ASP A 101 34.56 4.63 -2.21
CA ASP A 101 33.77 3.41 -2.15
C ASP A 101 32.96 3.15 -3.41
N CYS A 102 33.00 4.02 -4.42
CA CYS A 102 32.14 3.93 -5.61
C CYS A 102 32.05 2.52 -6.23
N PRO A 103 33.15 1.73 -6.35
CA PRO A 103 33.07 0.36 -6.89
C PRO A 103 32.25 -0.61 -6.02
N ILE A 104 32.35 -0.47 -4.69
CA ILE A 104 31.66 -1.31 -3.70
C ILE A 104 30.38 -0.65 -3.17
N CYS A 105 29.99 0.50 -3.71
CA CYS A 105 28.79 1.21 -3.30
C CYS A 105 27.59 0.70 -4.10
N ASP A 106 26.52 0.30 -3.42
CA ASP A 106 25.30 -0.16 -4.10
C ASP A 106 24.60 0.92 -4.92
N GLN A 107 24.79 2.18 -4.53
CA GLN A 107 24.24 3.33 -5.25
C GLN A 107 25.15 3.82 -6.40
N GLY A 108 26.29 3.16 -6.64
CA GLY A 108 27.15 3.50 -7.77
C GLY A 108 26.39 3.35 -9.10
N GLY A 109 26.36 4.42 -9.90
CA GLY A 109 25.57 4.50 -11.14
C GLY A 109 24.14 5.08 -10.99
N GLU A 110 23.69 5.37 -9.77
CA GLU A 110 22.43 6.08 -9.49
C GLU A 110 22.61 7.03 -8.29
N CYS A 111 23.81 7.60 -8.14
CA CYS A 111 24.19 8.44 -7.02
C CYS A 111 24.22 9.90 -7.42
N ASP A 112 23.37 10.73 -6.79
CA ASP A 112 23.35 12.18 -6.98
C ASP A 112 24.75 12.79 -6.82
N LEU A 113 25.54 12.33 -5.86
CA LEU A 113 26.89 12.86 -5.61
C LEU A 113 27.84 12.54 -6.77
N GLN A 114 27.74 11.35 -7.34
CA GLN A 114 28.55 10.95 -8.50
C GLN A 114 28.17 11.79 -9.73
N ASP A 115 26.88 11.89 -10.02
CA ASP A 115 26.38 12.55 -11.23
C ASP A 115 26.59 14.07 -11.17
N GLN A 116 26.35 14.68 -10.01
CA GLN A 116 26.59 16.11 -9.81
C GLN A 116 28.08 16.43 -9.73
N ALA A 117 28.94 15.54 -9.21
CA ALA A 117 30.39 15.72 -9.27
C ALA A 117 30.90 15.71 -10.72
N MET A 118 30.38 14.80 -11.54
CA MET A 118 30.73 14.73 -12.97
C MET A 118 30.23 15.96 -13.74
N SER A 119 29.04 16.47 -13.40
CA SER A 119 28.38 17.54 -14.17
C SER A 119 28.75 18.96 -13.73
N PHE A 120 28.96 19.18 -12.42
CA PHE A 120 29.17 20.50 -11.82
C PHE A 120 30.45 20.61 -10.98
N GLY A 121 31.18 19.52 -10.81
CA GLY A 121 32.40 19.47 -10.00
C GLY A 121 33.67 19.75 -10.78
N SER A 122 34.79 19.83 -10.05
CA SER A 122 36.13 19.85 -10.63
C SER A 122 36.56 18.45 -11.07
N ASP A 123 37.51 18.38 -12.01
CA ASP A 123 38.06 17.14 -12.57
C ASP A 123 39.04 16.43 -11.63
N ARG A 124 39.57 17.12 -10.61
CA ARG A 124 40.64 16.60 -9.75
C ARG A 124 40.48 17.02 -8.29
N SER A 125 41.03 16.20 -7.39
CA SER A 125 41.15 16.56 -5.97
C SER A 125 42.43 17.34 -5.69
N ARG A 126 42.38 18.22 -4.68
CA ARG A 126 43.56 18.88 -4.10
C ARG A 126 43.87 18.37 -2.68
N PHE A 127 43.02 17.48 -2.15
CA PHE A 127 43.11 17.02 -0.77
C PHE A 127 44.00 15.78 -0.65
N ASN A 128 45.14 15.94 0.03
CA ASN A 128 46.12 14.87 0.27
C ASN A 128 46.16 14.41 1.75
N GLY A 129 45.21 14.85 2.57
CA GLY A 129 45.15 14.52 4.00
C GLY A 129 44.45 13.18 4.28
N VAL A 130 44.36 12.85 5.57
CA VAL A 130 43.61 11.67 6.04
C VAL A 130 42.11 11.99 6.08
N LYS A 131 41.31 11.14 5.44
CA LYS A 131 39.84 11.22 5.46
C LYS A 131 39.30 10.72 6.79
N ARG A 132 38.17 11.26 7.25
CA ARG A 132 37.45 10.68 8.40
C ARG A 132 36.88 9.29 8.07
N ALA A 133 36.72 8.49 9.10
CA ALA A 133 35.92 7.28 9.08
C ALA A 133 34.85 7.37 10.18
N VAL A 134 33.67 6.82 9.92
CA VAL A 134 32.53 6.82 10.84
C VAL A 134 32.08 5.40 11.05
N LYS A 135 31.80 5.03 12.31
CA LYS A 135 31.29 3.69 12.64
C LYS A 135 29.87 3.50 12.11
N ASP A 136 29.63 2.37 11.46
CA ASP A 136 28.31 1.99 10.97
C ASP A 136 27.34 1.70 12.12
N LYS A 137 26.04 1.98 11.88
CA LYS A 137 24.99 1.91 12.90
C LYS A 137 23.97 0.85 12.54
N ASP A 138 23.68 -0.08 13.45
CA ASP A 138 22.64 -1.08 13.18
C ASP A 138 21.25 -0.49 13.45
N VAL A 139 20.57 -0.10 12.36
CA VAL A 139 19.22 0.48 12.40
C VAL A 139 18.13 -0.53 12.02
N GLY A 140 18.49 -1.82 11.85
CA GLY A 140 17.53 -2.89 11.60
C GLY A 140 17.87 -3.82 10.43
N PRO A 141 16.91 -4.70 10.07
CA PRO A 141 17.10 -5.68 9.01
C PRO A 141 16.91 -5.13 7.60
N LEU A 142 16.32 -3.93 7.45
CA LEU A 142 15.93 -3.36 6.15
C LEU A 142 16.97 -2.41 5.56
N VAL A 143 17.46 -1.46 6.36
CA VAL A 143 18.40 -0.42 5.91
C VAL A 143 19.82 -0.78 6.34
N LYS A 144 20.72 -0.92 5.37
CA LYS A 144 22.15 -1.07 5.59
C LYS A 144 22.77 0.31 5.68
N THR A 145 23.58 0.53 6.70
CA THR A 145 24.24 1.80 6.96
C THR A 145 25.73 1.68 6.65
N ILE A 146 26.25 2.64 5.88
CA ILE A 146 27.69 2.86 5.72
C ILE A 146 27.93 4.35 5.95
N MET A 147 28.11 4.74 7.21
CA MET A 147 28.01 6.14 7.62
C MET A 147 29.20 6.99 7.21
N THR A 148 30.32 6.37 6.85
CA THR A 148 31.47 7.08 6.27
C THR A 148 31.10 7.78 4.95
N ARG A 149 30.14 7.24 4.19
CA ARG A 149 29.63 7.85 2.94
C ARG A 149 28.70 9.03 3.17
N CYS A 150 28.21 9.23 4.39
CA CYS A 150 27.20 10.25 4.69
C CYS A 150 27.74 11.67 4.54
N ILE A 151 27.02 12.49 3.78
CA ILE A 151 27.32 13.92 3.54
C ILE A 151 26.51 14.87 4.44
N HIS A 152 25.84 14.33 5.46
CA HIS A 152 25.05 15.10 6.44
C HIS A 152 23.95 16.00 5.86
N CYS A 153 23.30 15.58 4.77
CA CYS A 153 22.20 16.34 4.18
C CYS A 153 20.92 16.37 5.04
N THR A 154 20.87 15.56 6.12
CA THR A 154 19.76 15.42 7.09
C THR A 154 18.39 15.08 6.48
N ARG A 155 18.32 14.57 5.23
CA ARG A 155 17.06 14.11 4.62
C ARG A 155 16.41 12.98 5.43
N CYS A 156 17.18 11.97 5.83
CA CYS A 156 16.67 10.84 6.62
C CYS A 156 16.15 11.23 8.01
N VAL A 157 16.80 12.21 8.67
CA VAL A 157 16.37 12.75 9.97
C VAL A 157 15.04 13.49 9.84
N ARG A 158 14.93 14.37 8.82
CA ARG A 158 13.67 15.08 8.51
C ARG A 158 12.56 14.11 8.14
N PHE A 159 12.84 13.12 7.29
CA PHE A 159 11.87 12.08 6.94
C PHE A 159 11.38 11.32 8.18
N GLY A 160 12.30 10.87 9.05
CA GLY A 160 11.97 10.21 10.30
C GLY A 160 10.99 11.03 11.13
N LYS A 161 11.27 12.32 11.35
CA LYS A 161 10.44 13.20 12.17
C LYS A 161 9.12 13.63 11.50
N GLU A 162 9.17 14.03 10.24
CA GLU A 162 8.07 14.71 9.55
C GLU A 162 7.12 13.72 8.89
N ILE A 163 7.66 12.71 8.20
CA ILE A 163 6.90 11.77 7.37
C ILE A 163 6.59 10.49 8.14
N ALA A 164 7.63 9.77 8.58
CA ALA A 164 7.46 8.52 9.34
C ALA A 164 6.97 8.75 10.78
N GLY A 165 7.10 9.97 11.30
CA GLY A 165 6.66 10.35 12.64
C GLY A 165 7.38 9.67 13.80
N ILE A 166 8.61 9.21 13.56
CA ILE A 166 9.48 8.55 14.53
C ILE A 166 10.81 9.31 14.56
N ALA A 167 11.08 9.96 15.68
CA ALA A 167 12.28 10.78 15.90
C ALA A 167 13.48 9.94 16.38
N ASP A 168 13.69 8.76 15.83
CA ASP A 168 14.79 7.86 16.21
C ASP A 168 16.12 8.25 15.58
N LEU A 169 16.09 8.73 14.33
CA LEU A 169 17.27 9.24 13.64
C LEU A 169 17.51 10.70 14.02
N GLY A 170 18.74 11.01 14.44
CA GLY A 170 19.15 12.37 14.76
C GLY A 170 20.59 12.65 14.35
N THR A 171 21.06 13.84 14.72
CA THR A 171 22.46 14.26 14.60
C THR A 171 23.07 14.32 15.99
N SER A 172 24.12 13.52 16.23
CA SER A 172 24.90 13.55 17.47
C SER A 172 26.30 14.11 17.18
N GLY A 173 26.92 14.76 18.16
CA GLY A 173 28.23 15.40 17.99
C GLY A 173 28.17 16.78 17.31
N ARG A 174 29.33 17.29 16.88
CA ARG A 174 29.48 18.61 16.24
C ARG A 174 30.65 18.65 15.26
N GLY A 175 30.58 19.56 14.29
CA GLY A 175 31.64 19.74 13.29
C GLY A 175 31.89 18.47 12.47
N MET A 176 33.16 18.13 12.27
CA MET A 176 33.57 16.93 11.52
C MET A 176 33.15 15.60 12.19
N ASN A 177 33.01 15.62 13.52
CA ASN A 177 32.61 14.47 14.34
C ASN A 177 31.09 14.36 14.51
N MET A 178 30.31 15.15 13.76
CA MET A 178 28.86 14.96 13.71
C MET A 178 28.52 13.64 13.02
N GLU A 179 27.63 12.85 13.60
CA GLU A 179 27.17 11.57 13.09
C GLU A 179 25.65 11.58 12.94
N ILE A 180 25.16 11.00 11.84
CA ILE A 180 23.73 10.70 11.66
C ILE A 180 23.48 9.27 12.11
N GLY A 181 22.45 9.06 12.92
CA GLY A 181 22.03 7.74 13.36
C GLY A 181 21.18 7.79 14.62
N THR A 182 21.04 6.64 15.26
CA THR A 182 20.49 6.50 16.60
C THR A 182 21.63 6.65 17.62
N TYR A 183 21.45 7.49 18.65
CA TYR A 183 22.48 7.70 19.67
C TYR A 183 22.74 6.42 20.48
N VAL A 184 21.65 5.74 20.86
CA VAL A 184 21.67 4.39 21.41
C VAL A 184 21.40 3.38 20.30
N GLN A 185 21.83 2.13 20.46
CA GLN A 185 21.51 1.07 19.50
C GLN A 185 20.01 0.80 19.51
N LYS A 186 19.30 1.45 18.59
CA LYS A 186 17.86 1.36 18.39
C LYS A 186 17.57 1.09 16.93
N VAL A 187 16.62 0.20 16.68
CA VAL A 187 16.11 -0.11 15.35
C VAL A 187 15.18 1.01 14.91
N PHE A 188 15.29 1.43 13.64
CA PHE A 188 14.39 2.43 13.06
C PHE A 188 13.02 1.78 12.77
N ASN A 189 12.13 1.82 13.76
CA ASN A 189 10.88 1.06 13.76
C ASN A 189 9.71 1.84 13.16
N SER A 190 9.68 1.93 11.82
CA SER A 190 8.57 2.49 11.04
C SER A 190 8.16 1.49 9.95
N GLU A 191 6.89 1.50 9.58
CA GLU A 191 6.36 0.82 8.40
C GLU A 191 6.73 1.48 7.06
N LEU A 192 7.29 2.70 7.10
CA LEU A 192 7.78 3.46 5.96
C LEU A 192 9.32 3.62 5.99
N SER A 193 10.03 2.81 6.78
CA SER A 193 11.44 3.04 7.10
C SER A 193 12.36 2.98 5.89
N GLY A 194 12.05 2.12 4.92
CA GLY A 194 12.84 1.87 3.72
C GLY A 194 12.88 3.03 2.73
N ASN A 195 11.96 3.98 2.80
CA ASN A 195 12.00 5.17 1.93
C ASN A 195 13.20 6.07 2.20
N VAL A 196 13.89 5.93 3.35
CA VAL A 196 15.15 6.65 3.59
C VAL A 196 16.26 6.26 2.62
N ILE A 197 16.14 5.08 1.97
CA ILE A 197 17.10 4.60 0.96
C ILE A 197 16.99 5.48 -0.28
N ASP A 198 15.77 5.67 -0.81
CA ASP A 198 15.54 6.49 -2.00
C ASP A 198 15.85 7.97 -1.73
N LEU A 199 15.59 8.43 -0.51
CA LEU A 199 15.89 9.81 -0.11
C LEU A 199 17.38 10.09 -0.03
N CYS A 200 18.21 9.08 0.25
CA CYS A 200 19.62 9.27 0.46
C CYS A 200 20.29 9.60 -0.87
N PRO A 201 20.88 10.81 -1.04
CA PRO A 201 21.56 11.15 -2.29
C PRO A 201 22.89 10.40 -2.49
N VAL A 202 23.30 9.61 -1.49
CA VAL A 202 24.58 8.90 -1.41
C VAL A 202 24.33 7.51 -0.82
N GLY A 203 25.21 6.54 -1.13
CA GLY A 203 25.05 5.15 -0.69
C GLY A 203 25.37 4.90 0.79
N ALA A 204 25.04 5.85 1.67
CA ALA A 204 25.15 5.73 3.11
C ALA A 204 23.99 4.95 3.73
N LEU A 205 22.78 5.06 3.16
CA LEU A 205 21.60 4.27 3.52
C LEU A 205 21.17 3.48 2.29
N THR A 206 21.36 2.16 2.32
CA THR A 206 21.09 1.28 1.18
C THR A 206 20.18 0.13 1.60
N SER A 207 19.56 -0.55 0.64
CA SER A 207 18.73 -1.72 0.92
C SER A 207 19.60 -2.90 1.35
N LYS A 208 19.43 -3.36 2.60
CA LYS A 208 20.19 -4.49 3.17
C LYS A 208 19.90 -5.80 2.44
N PRO A 209 18.63 -6.14 2.08
CA PRO A 209 18.35 -7.36 1.33
C PRO A 209 18.86 -7.37 -0.11
N TYR A 210 18.95 -6.19 -0.76
CA TYR A 210 19.44 -6.04 -2.13
C TYR A 210 20.96 -5.84 -2.23
N SER A 211 21.65 -5.75 -1.08
CA SER A 211 23.04 -5.32 -1.06
C SER A 211 23.95 -6.23 -1.89
N PHE A 212 24.70 -5.64 -2.81
CA PHE A 212 25.64 -6.30 -3.72
C PHE A 212 25.04 -7.33 -4.70
N VAL A 213 23.72 -7.33 -4.93
CA VAL A 213 23.06 -8.30 -5.82
C VAL A 213 23.16 -7.90 -7.31
N ALA A 214 22.99 -6.62 -7.62
CA ALA A 214 23.05 -6.06 -8.98
C ALA A 214 23.43 -4.57 -8.98
N ARG A 215 23.56 -3.98 -10.17
CA ARG A 215 23.83 -2.56 -10.40
C ARG A 215 22.70 -1.90 -11.18
N SER A 216 22.51 -0.59 -11.00
CA SER A 216 21.37 0.15 -11.55
C SER A 216 21.21 -0.01 -13.07
N TRP A 217 22.32 0.00 -13.82
CA TRP A 217 22.33 -0.14 -15.28
C TRP A 217 22.04 -1.56 -15.80
N GLU A 218 22.05 -2.58 -14.94
CA GLU A 218 21.69 -3.97 -15.33
C GLU A 218 20.18 -4.22 -15.27
N LEU A 219 19.43 -3.31 -14.63
CA LEU A 219 18.05 -3.52 -14.27
C LEU A 219 17.13 -3.07 -15.40
N LYS A 220 16.18 -3.93 -15.75
CA LYS A 220 15.00 -3.53 -16.50
C LYS A 220 13.91 -3.16 -15.51
N SER A 221 13.41 -1.95 -15.65
CA SER A 221 12.34 -1.46 -14.81
C SER A 221 10.98 -1.49 -15.50
N THR A 222 9.97 -1.93 -14.78
CA THR A 222 8.58 -1.93 -15.23
C THR A 222 7.72 -1.21 -14.20
N GLU A 223 6.98 -0.20 -14.66
CA GLU A 223 5.97 0.48 -13.85
C GLU A 223 4.74 -0.41 -13.70
N THR A 224 4.24 -0.55 -12.48
CA THR A 224 3.09 -1.36 -12.11
C THR A 224 2.48 -0.82 -10.81
N ILE A 225 1.57 -1.56 -10.20
CA ILE A 225 0.94 -1.18 -8.93
C ILE A 225 1.15 -2.22 -7.85
N ASP A 226 1.03 -1.76 -6.61
CA ASP A 226 0.97 -2.58 -5.42
C ASP A 226 -0.45 -3.13 -5.18
N VAL A 227 -0.51 -4.34 -4.61
CA VAL A 227 -1.76 -5.00 -4.18
C VAL A 227 -1.72 -5.51 -2.73
N PHE A 228 -0.64 -5.22 -1.98
CA PHE A 228 -0.45 -5.67 -0.59
C PHE A 228 -1.37 -4.99 0.42
N ASP A 229 -1.96 -3.86 0.05
CA ASP A 229 -3.02 -3.16 0.76
C ASP A 229 -4.04 -2.60 -0.25
N SER A 230 -5.04 -1.88 0.23
CA SER A 230 -6.08 -1.29 -0.61
C SER A 230 -5.74 0.08 -1.20
N ILE A 231 -4.53 0.62 -0.95
CA ILE A 231 -4.15 1.95 -1.43
C ILE A 231 -3.81 1.93 -2.93
N GLY A 232 -3.26 0.82 -3.42
CA GLY A 232 -2.84 0.71 -4.82
C GLY A 232 -1.65 1.60 -5.14
N SER A 233 -0.60 1.54 -4.31
CA SER A 233 0.59 2.38 -4.46
C SER A 233 1.25 2.19 -5.83
N ASN A 234 1.60 3.27 -6.53
CA ASN A 234 2.34 3.18 -7.78
C ASN A 234 3.79 2.77 -7.50
N ILE A 235 4.26 1.75 -8.22
CA ILE A 235 5.61 1.19 -8.02
C ILE A 235 6.31 0.92 -9.34
N LYS A 236 7.62 0.81 -9.25
CA LYS A 236 8.51 0.37 -10.29
C LYS A 236 9.25 -0.85 -9.77
N MET A 237 9.06 -1.99 -10.44
CA MET A 237 9.76 -3.23 -10.12
C MET A 237 10.96 -3.39 -11.04
N ASP A 238 12.13 -3.56 -10.44
CA ASP A 238 13.38 -3.72 -11.16
C ASP A 238 13.73 -5.21 -11.24
N THR A 239 14.00 -5.66 -12.46
CA THR A 239 14.25 -7.06 -12.80
C THR A 239 15.61 -7.24 -13.46
N ARG A 240 16.21 -8.42 -13.25
CA ARG A 240 17.33 -8.92 -14.04
C ARG A 240 17.00 -10.32 -14.53
N GLY A 241 16.78 -10.47 -15.83
CA GLY A 241 16.29 -11.73 -16.39
C GLY A 241 14.86 -12.05 -15.94
N TYR A 242 14.69 -13.14 -15.19
CA TYR A 242 13.38 -13.61 -14.70
C TYR A 242 13.12 -13.25 -13.23
N GLU A 243 14.07 -12.56 -12.59
CA GLU A 243 14.07 -12.35 -11.15
C GLU A 243 13.80 -10.89 -10.80
N ILE A 244 12.85 -10.65 -9.89
CA ILE A 244 12.62 -9.34 -9.29
C ILE A 244 13.70 -9.12 -8.22
N LEU A 245 14.46 -8.03 -8.35
CA LEU A 245 15.60 -7.75 -7.47
C LEU A 245 15.31 -6.63 -6.47
N ARG A 246 14.52 -5.63 -6.84
CA ARG A 246 14.07 -4.59 -5.92
C ARG A 246 12.77 -3.93 -6.40
N VAL A 247 12.10 -3.25 -5.47
CA VAL A 247 10.90 -2.45 -5.74
C VAL A 247 11.16 -1.03 -5.24
N VAL A 248 10.90 -0.06 -6.10
CA VAL A 248 11.03 1.38 -5.80
C VAL A 248 9.70 2.09 -6.09
N PRO A 249 9.40 3.22 -5.43
CA PRO A 249 8.16 3.97 -5.66
C PRO A 249 8.15 4.58 -7.07
N ALA A 250 6.96 4.67 -7.66
CA ALA A 250 6.69 5.55 -8.79
C ALA A 250 5.83 6.72 -8.32
N VAL A 251 6.10 7.91 -8.85
CA VAL A 251 5.49 9.15 -8.35
C VAL A 251 4.03 9.23 -8.75
N ASN A 252 3.14 9.38 -7.77
CA ASN A 252 1.73 9.69 -7.99
C ASN A 252 1.18 10.58 -6.87
N GLU A 253 1.01 11.86 -7.20
CA GLU A 253 0.54 12.91 -6.28
C GLU A 253 -0.78 12.59 -5.57
N SER A 254 -1.67 11.87 -6.25
CA SER A 254 -3.02 11.60 -5.74
C SER A 254 -3.05 10.43 -4.74
N ILE A 255 -2.11 9.49 -4.85
CA ILE A 255 -2.07 8.27 -4.06
C ILE A 255 -0.89 8.33 -3.07
N ASN A 256 0.28 7.91 -3.51
CA ASN A 256 1.41 7.61 -2.65
C ASN A 256 2.49 8.72 -2.58
N GLU A 257 2.31 9.81 -3.33
CA GLU A 257 3.34 10.83 -3.59
C GLU A 257 4.60 10.14 -4.14
N GLU A 258 5.60 9.91 -3.31
CA GLU A 258 6.88 9.29 -3.66
C GLU A 258 7.21 8.13 -2.70
N TRP A 259 6.25 7.70 -1.87
CA TRP A 259 6.48 6.76 -0.78
C TRP A 259 5.86 5.40 -1.06
N ILE A 260 6.48 4.36 -0.52
CA ILE A 260 5.86 3.03 -0.43
C ILE A 260 6.15 2.42 0.92
N THR A 261 5.35 1.44 1.31
CA THR A 261 5.53 0.77 2.60
C THR A 261 6.65 -0.26 2.55
N ASP A 262 7.21 -0.60 3.70
CA ASP A 262 8.26 -1.61 3.82
C ASP A 262 7.78 -2.99 3.36
N LYS A 263 6.48 -3.28 3.56
CA LYS A 263 5.84 -4.48 3.04
C LYS A 263 5.96 -4.54 1.51
N VAL A 264 5.66 -3.44 0.82
CA VAL A 264 5.76 -3.36 -0.66
C VAL A 264 7.21 -3.45 -1.12
N ARG A 265 8.10 -2.70 -0.46
CA ARG A 265 9.50 -2.55 -0.87
C ARG A 265 10.30 -3.84 -0.75
N PHE A 266 10.01 -4.67 0.24
CA PHE A 266 10.90 -5.76 0.66
C PHE A 266 10.28 -7.17 0.56
N SER A 267 9.01 -7.31 0.19
CA SER A 267 8.36 -8.62 0.03
C SER A 267 8.65 -9.33 -1.30
N TYR A 268 9.44 -8.71 -2.19
CA TYR A 268 9.73 -9.25 -3.53
C TYR A 268 10.46 -10.61 -3.51
N ASP A 269 11.13 -10.97 -2.40
CA ASP A 269 11.72 -12.30 -2.22
C ASP A 269 10.65 -13.40 -2.06
N GLY A 270 9.44 -13.04 -1.62
CA GLY A 270 8.28 -13.93 -1.53
C GLY A 270 7.93 -14.55 -2.88
N PHE A 271 7.98 -13.78 -3.98
CA PHE A 271 7.63 -14.29 -5.32
C PHE A 271 8.53 -15.42 -5.84
N LYS A 272 9.67 -15.68 -5.19
CA LYS A 272 10.61 -16.75 -5.54
C LYS A 272 10.43 -18.00 -4.67
N ARG A 273 9.62 -17.95 -3.62
CA ARG A 273 9.54 -18.98 -2.57
C ARG A 273 8.13 -19.54 -2.48
N GLN A 274 8.02 -20.83 -2.15
CA GLN A 274 6.74 -21.52 -1.93
C GLN A 274 5.72 -21.31 -3.08
N ARG A 275 6.21 -21.16 -4.32
CA ARG A 275 5.37 -20.93 -5.50
C ARG A 275 4.76 -22.23 -6.00
N LEU A 276 3.50 -22.16 -6.39
CA LEU A 276 2.80 -23.26 -7.07
C LEU A 276 3.06 -23.17 -8.57
N ASN A 277 3.63 -24.22 -9.14
CA ASN A 277 4.06 -24.23 -10.55
C ASN A 277 3.47 -25.39 -11.36
N VAL A 278 2.88 -26.41 -10.73
CA VAL A 278 2.27 -27.57 -11.39
C VAL A 278 0.95 -27.89 -10.69
N PRO A 279 -0.12 -28.29 -11.41
CA PRO A 279 -1.34 -28.80 -10.81
C PRO A 279 -1.04 -29.98 -9.88
N MET A 280 -1.74 -30.06 -8.75
CA MET A 280 -1.58 -31.18 -7.80
C MET A 280 -2.93 -31.72 -7.36
N VAL A 281 -2.97 -33.03 -7.08
CA VAL A 281 -4.17 -33.71 -6.58
C VAL A 281 -3.77 -34.52 -5.34
N ARG A 282 -4.64 -34.52 -4.34
CA ARG A 282 -4.48 -35.29 -3.12
C ARG A 282 -4.87 -36.74 -3.39
N ASN A 283 -3.90 -37.65 -3.28
CA ASN A 283 -4.20 -39.08 -3.30
C ASN A 283 -4.48 -39.55 -1.87
N ILE A 284 -5.61 -40.22 -1.68
CA ILE A 284 -5.91 -40.98 -0.46
C ILE A 284 -5.24 -42.35 -0.63
N ILE A 285 -4.14 -42.60 0.07
CA ILE A 285 -3.48 -43.91 0.07
C ILE A 285 -3.97 -44.66 1.31
N GLY A 286 -4.96 -45.54 1.18
CA GLY A 286 -5.45 -46.40 2.27
C GLY A 286 -6.12 -45.67 3.45
N GLU A 287 -6.84 -46.42 4.28
CA GLU A 287 -7.66 -45.89 5.39
C GLU A 287 -6.85 -45.26 6.54
N ASN A 288 -5.50 -45.34 6.52
CA ASN A 288 -4.62 -44.91 7.61
C ASN A 288 -3.26 -44.33 7.16
N SER A 289 -3.10 -43.77 5.95
CA SER A 289 -1.83 -43.12 5.57
C SER A 289 -1.98 -41.66 5.16
N ASP A 290 -0.93 -40.88 5.43
CA ASP A 290 -0.86 -39.44 5.22
C ASP A 290 -1.30 -39.06 3.80
N SER A 291 -2.31 -38.21 3.70
CA SER A 291 -2.80 -37.70 2.42
C SER A 291 -1.78 -36.71 1.84
N ILE A 292 -1.19 -37.05 0.69
CA ILE A 292 -0.12 -36.28 0.05
C ILE A 292 -0.61 -35.73 -1.29
N LEU A 293 -0.31 -34.45 -1.55
CA LEU A 293 -0.50 -33.81 -2.84
C LEU A 293 0.56 -34.30 -3.84
N LYS A 294 0.12 -34.86 -4.97
CA LYS A 294 1.00 -35.32 -6.04
C LYS A 294 0.84 -34.42 -7.27
N PRO A 295 1.94 -34.04 -7.96
CA PRO A 295 1.87 -33.34 -9.23
C PRO A 295 1.09 -34.14 -10.28
N THR A 296 0.28 -33.45 -11.07
CA THR A 296 -0.57 -34.01 -12.13
C THR A 296 -0.63 -33.07 -13.34
N THR A 297 -1.34 -33.49 -14.39
CA THR A 297 -1.61 -32.68 -15.58
C THR A 297 -2.87 -31.82 -15.39
N TRP A 298 -2.97 -30.72 -16.15
CA TRP A 298 -4.16 -29.87 -16.16
C TRP A 298 -5.44 -30.65 -16.52
N LEU A 299 -5.37 -31.54 -17.51
CA LEU A 299 -6.51 -32.34 -17.96
C LEU A 299 -7.02 -33.28 -16.85
N GLU A 300 -6.10 -33.97 -16.17
CA GLU A 300 -6.44 -34.88 -15.09
C GLU A 300 -7.04 -34.14 -13.89
N ALA A 301 -6.44 -33.02 -13.47
CA ALA A 301 -6.99 -32.17 -12.41
C ALA A 301 -8.41 -31.68 -12.75
N PHE A 302 -8.63 -31.20 -13.98
CA PHE A 302 -9.96 -30.77 -14.42
C PHE A 302 -10.97 -31.90 -14.52
N ASN A 303 -10.56 -33.10 -14.93
CA ASN A 303 -11.43 -34.27 -14.98
C ASN A 303 -11.89 -34.71 -13.58
N ILE A 304 -11.02 -34.65 -12.58
CA ILE A 304 -11.37 -34.95 -11.18
C ILE A 304 -12.38 -33.92 -10.66
N ILE A 305 -12.14 -32.63 -10.90
CA ILE A 305 -13.09 -31.57 -10.55
C ILE A 305 -14.44 -31.80 -11.24
N LYS A 306 -14.45 -32.13 -12.54
CA LYS A 306 -15.66 -32.45 -13.30
C LYS A 306 -16.43 -33.63 -12.72
N GLN A 307 -15.75 -34.70 -12.35
CA GLN A 307 -16.39 -35.87 -11.75
C GLN A 307 -17.05 -35.51 -10.42
N LYS A 308 -16.40 -34.71 -9.58
CA LYS A 308 -16.96 -34.25 -8.29
C LYS A 308 -18.13 -33.29 -8.46
N ILE A 309 -18.02 -32.28 -9.32
CA ILE A 309 -19.10 -31.32 -9.56
C ILE A 309 -20.36 -32.02 -10.10
N LYS A 310 -20.22 -33.06 -10.93
CA LYS A 310 -21.38 -33.83 -11.43
C LYS A 310 -22.17 -34.58 -10.35
N THR A 311 -21.57 -34.86 -9.21
CA THR A 311 -22.19 -35.65 -8.12
C THR A 311 -22.89 -34.78 -7.07
N ILE A 312 -22.78 -33.46 -7.19
CA ILE A 312 -23.14 -32.50 -6.14
C ILE A 312 -24.08 -31.46 -6.74
N ASP A 313 -25.07 -31.03 -5.96
CA ASP A 313 -26.00 -29.99 -6.40
C ASP A 313 -25.30 -28.63 -6.45
N SER A 314 -25.64 -27.82 -7.44
CA SER A 314 -25.03 -26.50 -7.64
C SER A 314 -25.14 -25.59 -6.41
N SER A 315 -26.20 -25.73 -5.60
CA SER A 315 -26.43 -24.96 -4.37
C SER A 315 -25.43 -25.29 -3.25
N GLU A 316 -24.75 -26.44 -3.32
CA GLU A 316 -23.78 -26.94 -2.34
C GLU A 316 -22.33 -26.52 -2.67
N ILE A 317 -22.14 -25.84 -3.81
CA ILE A 317 -20.83 -25.33 -4.27
C ILE A 317 -20.67 -23.89 -3.79
N VAL A 318 -19.59 -23.61 -3.05
CA VAL A 318 -19.29 -22.27 -2.53
C VAL A 318 -17.93 -21.80 -3.04
N GLY A 319 -17.89 -20.58 -3.56
CA GLY A 319 -16.67 -19.91 -4.00
C GLY A 319 -16.21 -18.89 -2.96
N ILE A 320 -14.91 -18.84 -2.69
CA ILE A 320 -14.28 -17.82 -1.83
C ILE A 320 -13.11 -17.24 -2.59
N HIS A 321 -13.11 -15.93 -2.84
CA HIS A 321 -11.96 -15.26 -3.44
C HIS A 321 -11.10 -14.54 -2.40
N GLY A 322 -9.82 -14.41 -2.72
CA GLY A 322 -8.77 -13.83 -1.90
C GLY A 322 -8.37 -12.40 -2.26
N PRO A 323 -7.39 -11.83 -1.54
CA PRO A 323 -6.96 -10.41 -1.61
C PRO A 323 -6.47 -9.94 -2.97
N PHE A 324 -5.77 -10.80 -3.71
CA PHE A 324 -4.99 -10.38 -4.89
C PHE A 324 -5.69 -10.60 -6.24
N VAL A 325 -6.97 -10.98 -6.23
CA VAL A 325 -7.69 -11.31 -7.46
C VAL A 325 -8.02 -10.03 -8.24
N SER A 326 -7.66 -9.99 -9.52
CA SER A 326 -7.97 -8.86 -10.41
C SER A 326 -9.47 -8.76 -10.72
N ALA A 327 -9.93 -7.58 -11.14
CA ALA A 327 -11.32 -7.36 -11.53
C ALA A 327 -11.78 -8.29 -12.67
N GLU A 328 -10.91 -8.56 -13.65
CA GLU A 328 -11.21 -9.50 -14.74
C GLU A 328 -11.43 -10.92 -14.21
N SER A 329 -10.56 -11.36 -13.29
CA SER A 329 -10.65 -12.69 -12.70
C SER A 329 -11.86 -12.83 -11.78
N LEU A 330 -12.23 -11.77 -11.04
CA LEU A 330 -13.46 -11.71 -10.25
C LEU A 330 -14.72 -11.79 -11.12
N LEU A 331 -14.75 -11.09 -12.25
CA LEU A 331 -15.86 -11.18 -13.20
C LEU A 331 -16.03 -12.61 -13.73
N VAL A 332 -14.93 -13.21 -14.20
CA VAL A 332 -14.94 -14.58 -14.72
C VAL A 332 -15.34 -15.57 -13.63
N PHE A 333 -14.89 -15.36 -12.38
CA PHE A 333 -15.29 -16.16 -11.23
C PHE A 333 -16.79 -16.05 -10.95
N LYS A 334 -17.34 -14.82 -10.94
CA LYS A 334 -18.78 -14.58 -10.79
C LYS A 334 -19.59 -15.28 -11.85
N GLU A 335 -19.23 -15.11 -13.13
CA GLU A 335 -19.98 -15.72 -14.23
C GLU A 335 -19.84 -17.24 -14.28
N PHE A 336 -18.68 -17.79 -13.89
CA PHE A 336 -18.47 -19.23 -13.75
C PHE A 336 -19.47 -19.83 -12.75
N PHE A 337 -19.58 -19.24 -11.55
CA PHE A 337 -20.54 -19.69 -10.53
C PHE A 337 -21.99 -19.51 -10.98
N ASN A 338 -22.33 -18.37 -11.59
CA ASN A 338 -23.67 -18.13 -12.13
C ASN A 338 -24.09 -19.20 -13.15
N ARG A 339 -23.18 -19.64 -14.03
CA ARG A 339 -23.45 -20.70 -15.01
C ARG A 339 -23.47 -22.10 -14.41
N LEU A 340 -22.71 -22.33 -13.34
CA LEU A 340 -22.87 -23.55 -12.54
C LEU A 340 -24.25 -23.62 -11.88
N GLY A 341 -24.94 -22.49 -11.72
CA GLY A 341 -26.21 -22.39 -10.97
C GLY A 341 -26.00 -22.14 -9.48
N SER A 342 -24.76 -21.85 -9.05
CA SER A 342 -24.45 -21.41 -7.69
C SER A 342 -24.36 -19.90 -7.62
N ARG A 343 -25.02 -19.31 -6.62
CA ARG A 343 -24.83 -17.90 -6.29
C ARG A 343 -24.07 -17.71 -4.99
N ARG A 344 -23.45 -18.74 -4.42
CA ARG A 344 -22.78 -18.67 -3.10
C ARG A 344 -21.31 -18.29 -3.28
N ILE A 345 -21.06 -17.00 -3.50
CA ILE A 345 -19.70 -16.45 -3.56
C ILE A 345 -19.46 -15.57 -2.35
N LEU A 346 -18.38 -15.84 -1.62
CA LEU A 346 -17.92 -15.13 -0.44
C LEU A 346 -16.57 -14.47 -0.70
N THR A 347 -16.19 -13.53 0.15
CA THR A 347 -14.86 -12.91 0.15
C THR A 347 -14.08 -13.35 1.38
N SER A 348 -12.75 -13.33 1.30
CA SER A 348 -11.90 -13.59 2.47
C SER A 348 -11.91 -12.45 3.50
N PHE A 349 -12.33 -11.23 3.14
CA PHE A 349 -12.19 -9.99 3.95
C PHE A 349 -13.25 -9.80 5.03
N SER A 350 -13.80 -10.91 5.51
CA SER A 350 -14.83 -10.88 6.55
C SER A 350 -14.58 -11.93 7.63
N ALA A 351 -13.51 -12.72 7.48
CA ALA A 351 -13.15 -13.76 8.44
C ALA A 351 -12.36 -13.21 9.63
N ASN A 352 -12.94 -12.20 10.31
CA ASN A 352 -12.70 -12.13 11.75
C ASN A 352 -13.19 -13.44 12.38
N LYS A 353 -12.57 -13.85 13.49
CA LYS A 353 -12.77 -15.16 14.16
C LYS A 353 -14.24 -15.55 14.41
N ASP A 354 -15.14 -14.58 14.35
CA ASP A 354 -16.57 -14.74 14.52
C ASP A 354 -17.27 -14.72 13.15
N LEU A 355 -17.14 -15.81 12.37
CA LEU A 355 -17.81 -16.05 11.06
C LEU A 355 -19.37 -15.97 11.13
N HIS A 356 -19.91 -15.74 12.32
CA HIS A 356 -21.27 -16.08 12.71
C HIS A 356 -22.34 -15.05 12.34
N LYS A 357 -22.02 -13.88 11.76
CA LYS A 357 -23.02 -12.80 11.50
C LYS A 357 -22.58 -11.77 10.44
N CYS A 358 -21.77 -12.15 9.45
CA CYS A 358 -21.33 -11.19 8.44
C CYS A 358 -22.49 -10.74 7.55
N THR A 359 -22.78 -9.44 7.52
CA THR A 359 -23.95 -8.84 6.86
C THR A 359 -23.52 -7.77 5.86
N VAL A 360 -22.75 -8.16 4.83
CA VAL A 360 -22.31 -7.22 3.78
C VAL A 360 -23.44 -6.92 2.76
N ASN A 361 -24.59 -7.58 2.91
CA ASN A 361 -25.47 -7.88 1.81
C ASN A 361 -26.21 -6.71 1.16
N ASN A 362 -26.33 -5.54 1.78
CA ASN A 362 -27.19 -4.46 1.22
C ASN A 362 -26.45 -3.12 1.05
N LEU A 363 -25.12 -3.12 1.18
CA LEU A 363 -24.31 -1.90 1.04
C LEU A 363 -23.66 -1.76 -0.33
N THR A 364 -23.68 -2.80 -1.16
CA THR A 364 -22.95 -2.86 -2.44
C THR A 364 -23.66 -2.15 -3.60
N ASP A 365 -24.94 -1.81 -3.47
CA ASP A 365 -25.72 -1.15 -4.53
C ASP A 365 -25.19 0.25 -4.87
N LEU A 366 -24.74 1.00 -3.85
CA LEU A 366 -24.15 2.33 -4.04
C LEU A 366 -22.67 2.30 -3.71
N ARG A 367 -21.85 2.71 -4.68
CA ARG A 367 -20.39 2.82 -4.53
C ARG A 367 -19.98 3.66 -3.33
N SER A 368 -20.71 4.74 -3.05
CA SER A 368 -20.43 5.64 -1.93
C SER A 368 -20.49 4.97 -0.55
N ASN A 369 -21.08 3.78 -0.43
CA ASN A 369 -21.16 3.06 0.83
C ASN A 369 -19.90 2.27 1.17
N TYR A 370 -19.02 1.99 0.20
CA TYR A 370 -17.84 1.14 0.41
C TYR A 370 -16.54 1.73 -0.15
N ILE A 371 -16.56 2.89 -0.79
CA ILE A 371 -15.33 3.58 -1.18
C ILE A 371 -14.90 4.65 -0.17
N PHE A 372 -13.69 5.14 -0.37
CA PHE A 372 -13.11 6.29 0.29
C PHE A 372 -13.49 7.57 -0.48
N ASN A 373 -14.70 8.09 -0.21
CA ASN A 373 -15.32 9.17 -1.00
C ASN A 373 -14.55 10.49 -1.03
N THR A 374 -13.83 10.84 0.05
CA THR A 374 -13.07 12.11 0.09
C THR A 374 -11.81 12.10 -0.75
N THR A 375 -11.36 10.94 -1.23
CA THR A 375 -10.01 10.70 -1.78
C THR A 375 -8.89 10.88 -0.73
N LEU A 376 -7.81 10.11 -0.85
CA LEU A 376 -6.55 10.18 -0.11
C LEU A 376 -5.97 11.59 -0.13
N SER A 377 -6.01 12.25 -1.28
CA SER A 377 -5.57 13.65 -1.42
C SER A 377 -6.51 14.63 -0.71
N GLY A 378 -7.82 14.38 -0.73
CA GLY A 378 -8.83 15.25 -0.11
C GLY A 378 -8.79 15.24 1.42
N VAL A 379 -8.22 14.20 2.04
CA VAL A 379 -7.91 14.16 3.49
C VAL A 379 -7.11 15.39 3.92
N GLU A 380 -6.24 15.93 3.07
CA GLU A 380 -5.46 17.14 3.36
C GLU A 380 -6.30 18.42 3.50
N SER A 381 -7.59 18.37 3.19
CA SER A 381 -8.53 19.49 3.34
C SER A 381 -9.51 19.35 4.51
N ALA A 382 -9.52 18.20 5.21
CA ALA A 382 -10.41 17.94 6.34
C ALA A 382 -10.05 18.77 7.57
N ASP A 383 -10.99 19.03 8.48
CA ASP A 383 -10.77 19.80 9.72
C ASP A 383 -11.09 19.01 11.00
N ALA A 384 -11.90 17.97 10.91
CA ALA A 384 -12.06 16.96 11.96
C ALA A 384 -12.05 15.55 11.36
N CYS A 385 -11.59 14.56 12.12
CA CYS A 385 -11.59 13.15 11.70
C CYS A 385 -12.03 12.25 12.85
N LEU A 386 -12.93 11.31 12.57
CA LEU A 386 -13.32 10.22 13.43
C LEU A 386 -12.84 8.89 12.85
N LEU A 387 -11.96 8.21 13.56
CA LEU A 387 -11.51 6.84 13.26
C LEU A 387 -12.36 5.85 14.06
N ILE A 388 -12.96 4.86 13.39
CA ILE A 388 -13.81 3.86 14.02
C ILE A 388 -13.20 2.47 13.83
N GLY A 389 -12.66 1.91 14.91
CA GLY A 389 -12.14 0.54 14.98
C GLY A 389 -11.02 0.23 13.98
N THR A 390 -10.40 1.26 13.38
CA THR A 390 -9.36 1.12 12.35
C THR A 390 -8.01 1.58 12.88
N ASN A 391 -6.95 0.86 12.47
CA ASN A 391 -5.57 1.28 12.64
C ASN A 391 -4.97 1.61 11.26
N PRO A 392 -5.13 2.85 10.74
CA PRO A 392 -4.65 3.20 9.42
C PRO A 392 -3.13 3.05 9.30
N ARG A 393 -2.37 3.14 10.40
CA ARG A 393 -0.90 2.93 10.35
C ARG A 393 -0.52 1.51 9.93
N LYS A 394 -1.32 0.50 10.25
CA LYS A 394 -1.06 -0.90 9.84
C LYS A 394 -1.87 -1.32 8.62
N GLU A 395 -3.12 -0.88 8.54
CA GLU A 395 -4.06 -1.28 7.49
C GLU A 395 -3.76 -0.57 6.16
N ALA A 396 -3.43 0.73 6.21
CA ALA A 396 -3.16 1.54 5.04
C ALA A 396 -2.16 2.67 5.38
N PRO A 397 -0.86 2.36 5.53
CA PRO A 397 0.11 3.30 6.08
C PRO A 397 0.21 4.64 5.35
N LEU A 398 -0.02 4.65 4.03
CA LEU A 398 0.00 5.88 3.24
C LEU A 398 -1.20 6.79 3.50
N LEU A 399 -2.36 6.23 3.86
CA LEU A 399 -3.49 7.03 4.37
C LEU A 399 -3.12 7.65 5.73
N ASN A 400 -2.47 6.89 6.62
CA ASN A 400 -1.97 7.41 7.89
C ASN A 400 -0.96 8.55 7.68
N LEU A 401 -0.12 8.44 6.65
CA LEU A 401 0.80 9.50 6.26
C LEU A 401 0.06 10.78 5.84
N ARG A 402 -1.02 10.68 5.04
CA ARG A 402 -1.83 11.85 4.66
C ARG A 402 -2.52 12.49 5.86
N LEU A 403 -3.05 11.68 6.77
CA LEU A 403 -3.63 12.16 8.04
C LEU A 403 -2.57 12.90 8.89
N ARG A 404 -1.36 12.34 8.99
CA ARG A 404 -0.24 12.99 9.66
C ARG A 404 0.13 14.32 9.00
N LYS A 405 0.29 14.33 7.68
CA LYS A 405 0.60 15.54 6.90
C LYS A 405 -0.45 16.62 7.15
N ARG A 406 -1.73 16.25 7.23
CA ARG A 406 -2.80 17.17 7.59
C ARG A 406 -2.70 17.66 9.04
N PHE A 407 -2.44 16.75 9.98
CA PHE A 407 -2.28 17.06 11.40
C PHE A 407 -1.18 18.08 11.65
N LEU A 408 -0.01 17.93 11.00
CA LEU A 408 1.12 18.84 11.14
C LEU A 408 0.83 20.28 10.67
N LYS A 409 -0.20 20.51 9.84
CA LYS A 409 -0.64 21.85 9.44
C LYS A 409 -1.44 22.58 10.56
N GLY A 410 -1.81 21.90 11.65
CA GLY A 410 -2.59 22.44 12.76
C GLY A 410 -4.09 22.52 12.48
N SER A 411 -4.90 22.86 13.50
CA SER A 411 -6.38 22.95 13.40
C SER A 411 -7.02 21.71 12.77
N PHE A 412 -6.63 20.53 13.25
CA PHE A 412 -7.18 19.24 12.84
C PHE A 412 -7.34 18.35 14.07
N ILE A 413 -8.59 18.02 14.42
CA ILE A 413 -8.88 17.20 15.59
C ILE A 413 -9.19 15.78 15.13
N VAL A 414 -8.42 14.80 15.62
CA VAL A 414 -8.63 13.38 15.31
C VAL A 414 -9.12 12.65 16.55
N GLY A 415 -10.36 12.17 16.50
CA GLY A 415 -10.94 11.28 17.49
C GLY A 415 -10.78 9.82 17.05
N SER A 416 -10.41 8.94 17.97
CA SER A 416 -10.30 7.50 17.72
C SER A 416 -11.21 6.73 18.67
N ILE A 417 -12.05 5.86 18.10
CA ILE A 417 -12.81 4.85 18.82
C ILE A 417 -12.16 3.51 18.51
N GLY A 418 -11.60 2.83 19.49
CA GLY A 418 -10.96 1.54 19.26
C GLY A 418 -9.93 1.16 20.31
N ALA A 419 -9.14 0.13 20.02
CA ALA A 419 -7.97 -0.19 20.80
C ALA A 419 -6.96 0.98 20.73
N PRO A 420 -6.25 1.31 21.83
CA PRO A 420 -5.24 2.34 21.81
C PRO A 420 -4.11 1.93 20.85
N VAL A 421 -3.86 2.76 19.84
CA VAL A 421 -2.87 2.53 18.79
C VAL A 421 -2.00 3.77 18.61
N ASP A 422 -0.72 3.54 18.34
CA ASP A 422 0.20 4.62 17.99
C ASP A 422 0.09 4.90 16.48
N LEU A 423 -0.52 6.04 16.12
CA LEU A 423 -0.66 6.50 14.74
C LEU A 423 0.45 7.47 14.31
N THR A 424 1.49 7.66 15.12
CA THR A 424 2.59 8.62 14.97
C THR A 424 2.25 10.08 15.28
N PHE A 425 0.96 10.44 15.36
CA PHE A 425 0.49 11.76 15.77
C PHE A 425 -0.55 11.64 16.89
N GLU A 426 -0.81 12.75 17.60
CA GLU A 426 -1.72 12.74 18.74
C GLU A 426 -3.17 12.56 18.31
N THR A 427 -3.88 11.66 18.98
CA THR A 427 -5.31 11.42 18.78
C THR A 427 -6.05 11.45 20.10
N VAL A 428 -7.27 11.97 20.07
CA VAL A 428 -8.18 11.94 21.22
C VAL A 428 -8.83 10.57 21.27
N SER A 429 -8.45 9.74 22.25
CA SER A 429 -9.10 8.45 22.50
C SER A 429 -10.50 8.69 23.07
N LEU A 430 -11.53 8.35 22.31
CA LEU A 430 -12.93 8.55 22.71
C LEU A 430 -13.49 7.35 23.50
N GLY A 431 -12.87 6.18 23.35
CA GLY A 431 -13.29 4.93 23.99
C GLY A 431 -12.94 3.72 23.14
N ASN A 432 -13.16 2.52 23.69
CA ASN A 432 -12.82 1.25 23.06
C ASN A 432 -14.04 0.33 22.84
N SER A 433 -15.26 0.79 23.15
CA SER A 433 -16.49 0.01 23.06
C SER A 433 -17.41 0.50 21.95
N PHE A 434 -18.26 -0.39 21.45
CA PHE A 434 -19.32 0.00 20.50
C PHE A 434 -20.31 1.00 21.12
N GLN A 435 -20.51 0.98 22.45
CA GLN A 435 -21.38 1.92 23.14
C GLN A 435 -20.97 3.38 22.92
N THR A 436 -19.67 3.67 22.90
CA THR A 436 -19.16 5.02 22.61
C THR A 436 -19.63 5.54 21.25
N LEU A 437 -19.68 4.67 20.23
CA LEU A 437 -20.21 5.04 18.92
C LEU A 437 -21.72 5.32 18.97
N ALA A 438 -22.48 4.52 19.72
CA ALA A 438 -23.90 4.77 19.95
C ALA A 438 -24.15 6.08 20.70
N ASP A 439 -23.31 6.43 21.68
CA ASP A 439 -23.41 7.67 22.44
C ASP A 439 -23.10 8.90 21.57
N ILE A 440 -22.14 8.77 20.64
CA ILE A 440 -21.87 9.79 19.61
C ILE A 440 -23.07 9.93 18.66
N ALA A 441 -23.66 8.81 18.22
CA ALA A 441 -24.84 8.83 17.36
C ALA A 441 -26.06 9.50 18.04
N LYS A 442 -26.24 9.27 19.35
CA LYS A 442 -27.30 9.90 20.16
C LYS A 442 -27.04 11.37 20.52
N GLY A 443 -25.83 11.88 20.29
CA GLY A 443 -25.46 13.25 20.64
C GLY A 443 -25.00 13.46 22.10
N ASN A 444 -24.82 12.39 22.87
CA ASN A 444 -24.47 12.45 24.29
C ASN A 444 -22.95 12.65 24.53
N HIS A 445 -22.15 12.59 23.47
CA HIS A 445 -20.69 12.66 23.56
C HIS A 445 -20.15 14.04 23.15
N PHE A 446 -19.05 14.49 23.75
CA PHE A 446 -18.47 15.80 23.46
C PHE A 446 -18.01 15.92 21.99
N PHE A 447 -17.57 14.81 21.38
CA PHE A 447 -17.07 14.77 20.01
C PHE A 447 -18.14 15.09 18.96
N CYS A 448 -19.44 14.96 19.29
CA CYS A 448 -20.54 15.39 18.42
C CYS A 448 -20.47 16.89 18.12
N LYS A 449 -20.07 17.70 19.12
CA LYS A 449 -19.89 19.15 18.94
C LYS A 449 -18.76 19.44 17.95
N VAL A 450 -17.67 18.67 18.00
CA VAL A 450 -16.53 18.80 17.08
C VAL A 450 -16.96 18.49 15.64
N LEU A 451 -17.73 17.41 15.44
CA LEU A 451 -18.24 17.05 14.11
C LEU A 451 -19.24 18.07 13.56
N ASN A 452 -20.03 18.70 14.43
CA ASN A 452 -21.01 19.73 14.01
C ASN A 452 -20.36 21.09 13.68
N THR A 453 -19.28 21.47 14.37
CA THR A 453 -18.58 22.73 14.10
C THR A 453 -17.62 22.63 12.92
N ALA A 454 -17.18 21.42 12.58
CA ALA A 454 -16.34 21.13 11.43
C ALA A 454 -17.06 21.45 10.10
N LYS A 455 -16.35 22.11 9.19
CA LYS A 455 -16.78 22.40 7.81
C LYS A 455 -16.53 21.23 6.87
N LYS A 456 -15.49 20.45 7.12
CA LYS A 456 -15.10 19.27 6.32
C LYS A 456 -14.77 18.09 7.24
N PRO A 457 -15.74 17.59 8.03
CA PRO A 457 -15.52 16.46 8.91
C PRO A 457 -15.35 15.17 8.11
N LEU A 458 -14.51 14.28 8.63
CA LEU A 458 -14.15 13.01 8.03
C LEU A 458 -14.53 11.87 8.99
N ILE A 459 -15.16 10.81 8.49
CA ILE A 459 -15.28 9.52 9.18
C ILE A 459 -14.53 8.47 8.36
N ILE A 460 -13.72 7.67 9.03
CA ILE A 460 -13.02 6.52 8.43
C ILE A 460 -13.40 5.27 9.22
N ILE A 461 -13.90 4.27 8.49
CA ILE A 461 -14.21 2.94 9.01
C ILE A 461 -13.63 1.87 8.09
N ASN A 462 -13.17 0.75 8.65
CA ASN A 462 -12.67 -0.36 7.85
C ASN A 462 -13.83 -1.27 7.36
N SER A 463 -13.76 -1.76 6.12
CA SER A 463 -14.71 -2.70 5.52
C SER A 463 -14.93 -3.96 6.36
N ASP A 464 -13.88 -4.48 6.99
CA ASP A 464 -13.94 -5.73 7.77
C ASP A 464 -14.83 -5.55 9.00
N LEU A 465 -14.86 -4.35 9.58
CA LEU A 465 -15.72 -4.01 10.70
C LEU A 465 -17.19 -3.93 10.27
N LEU A 466 -17.48 -3.37 9.09
CA LEU A 466 -18.84 -3.37 8.51
C LEU A 466 -19.30 -4.78 8.16
N SER A 467 -18.35 -5.66 7.84
CA SER A 467 -18.62 -7.05 7.56
C SER A 467 -18.78 -7.91 8.83
N SER A 468 -18.56 -7.36 10.03
CA SER A 468 -18.64 -8.09 11.30
C SER A 468 -20.08 -8.34 11.77
N SER A 469 -20.23 -9.06 12.87
CA SER A 469 -21.50 -9.27 13.56
C SER A 469 -22.25 -7.99 13.92
N GLU A 470 -21.51 -6.95 14.27
CA GLU A 470 -22.02 -5.66 14.68
C GLU A 470 -22.19 -4.69 13.49
N GLY A 471 -21.85 -5.12 12.27
CA GLY A 471 -21.81 -4.28 11.06
C GLY A 471 -23.08 -3.48 10.80
N THR A 472 -24.25 -4.11 10.89
CA THR A 472 -25.56 -3.45 10.73
C THR A 472 -25.79 -2.36 11.77
N ALA A 473 -25.44 -2.61 13.04
CA ALA A 473 -25.62 -1.67 14.14
C ALA A 473 -24.66 -0.47 14.02
N ILE A 474 -23.42 -0.72 13.60
CA ILE A 474 -22.43 0.29 13.29
C ILE A 474 -22.92 1.18 12.14
N TRP A 475 -23.43 0.58 11.07
CA TRP A 475 -23.97 1.31 9.93
C TRP A 475 -25.16 2.20 10.31
N ASN A 476 -26.10 1.69 11.11
CA ASN A 476 -27.22 2.50 11.61
C ASN A 476 -26.75 3.70 12.47
N SER A 477 -25.72 3.48 13.28
CA SER A 477 -25.10 4.54 14.08
C SER A 477 -24.46 5.60 13.17
N LEU A 478 -23.74 5.18 12.14
CA LEU A 478 -23.18 6.07 11.12
C LEU A 478 -24.26 6.89 10.41
N GLN A 479 -25.36 6.25 9.99
CA GLN A 479 -26.48 6.96 9.37
C GLN A 479 -27.06 8.03 10.29
N THR A 480 -27.16 7.74 11.59
CA THR A 480 -27.64 8.71 12.59
C THR A 480 -26.66 9.87 12.75
N ILE A 481 -25.35 9.59 12.83
CA ILE A 481 -24.32 10.63 12.90
C ILE A 481 -24.38 11.52 11.66
N ILE A 482 -24.48 10.92 10.46
CA ILE A 482 -24.50 11.65 9.19
C ILE A 482 -25.76 12.51 9.06
N LYS A 483 -26.92 12.05 9.53
CA LYS A 483 -28.15 12.86 9.58
C LYS A 483 -28.01 14.09 10.49
N ASN A 484 -27.22 13.96 11.56
CA ASN A 484 -27.10 14.98 12.61
C ASN A 484 -25.92 15.94 12.40
N THR A 485 -25.06 15.71 11.40
CA THR A 485 -23.79 16.42 11.20
C THR A 485 -23.61 16.81 9.73
N ASN A 486 -22.66 17.71 9.43
CA ASN A 486 -22.32 18.13 8.06
C ASN A 486 -21.27 17.23 7.39
N ILE A 487 -21.22 15.93 7.72
CA ILE A 487 -20.27 14.98 7.10
C ILE A 487 -20.52 14.84 5.60
N ILE A 488 -21.79 14.85 5.20
CA ILE A 488 -22.17 14.85 3.80
C ILE A 488 -22.89 16.17 3.51
N SER A 489 -22.28 16.96 2.63
CA SER A 489 -22.82 18.19 2.08
C SER A 489 -22.69 18.15 0.56
N ASP A 490 -23.28 19.11 -0.15
CA ASP A 490 -23.30 19.09 -1.63
C ASP A 490 -21.89 19.13 -2.25
N ASN A 491 -20.88 19.65 -1.53
CA ASN A 491 -19.49 19.77 -2.00
C ASN A 491 -18.48 18.93 -1.19
N TRP A 492 -18.95 18.08 -0.27
CA TRP A 492 -18.07 17.28 0.58
C TRP A 492 -18.75 15.99 1.01
N ASN A 493 -18.13 14.85 0.72
CA ASN A 493 -18.58 13.55 1.21
C ASN A 493 -17.54 12.95 2.16
N GLY A 494 -17.67 13.27 3.45
CA GLY A 494 -16.77 12.89 4.51
C GLY A 494 -16.90 11.44 5.01
N LEU A 495 -17.83 10.64 4.50
CA LEU A 495 -17.93 9.23 4.87
C LEU A 495 -16.92 8.42 4.05
N ASN A 496 -16.04 7.66 4.69
CA ASN A 496 -15.06 6.85 3.98
C ASN A 496 -14.98 5.45 4.55
N VAL A 497 -15.06 4.47 3.65
CA VAL A 497 -14.79 3.07 3.98
C VAL A 497 -13.42 2.70 3.45
N LEU A 498 -12.51 2.41 4.37
CA LEU A 498 -11.20 1.87 4.07
C LEU A 498 -11.36 0.39 3.77
N GLN A 499 -11.03 -0.03 2.56
CA GLN A 499 -10.95 -1.44 2.22
C GLN A 499 -9.75 -2.09 2.91
N SER A 500 -9.87 -3.34 3.34
CA SER A 500 -8.75 -4.10 3.90
C SER A 500 -7.80 -4.63 2.82
N THR A 501 -8.27 -4.80 1.59
CA THR A 501 -7.53 -5.50 0.52
C THR A 501 -7.73 -4.88 -0.86
N ALA A 502 -6.81 -5.21 -1.78
CA ALA A 502 -6.80 -4.66 -3.14
C ALA A 502 -7.98 -5.09 -4.01
N SER A 503 -8.54 -6.29 -3.78
CA SER A 503 -9.70 -6.77 -4.53
C SER A 503 -11.04 -6.29 -3.96
N GLY A 504 -11.07 -5.69 -2.75
CA GLY A 504 -12.30 -5.32 -2.05
C GLY A 504 -13.23 -4.42 -2.86
N CYS A 505 -12.72 -3.30 -3.38
CA CYS A 505 -13.52 -2.37 -4.20
C CYS A 505 -14.02 -3.02 -5.51
N SER A 506 -13.13 -3.71 -6.24
CA SER A 506 -13.52 -4.40 -7.48
C SER A 506 -14.57 -5.49 -7.23
N SER A 507 -14.48 -6.16 -6.08
CA SER A 507 -15.43 -7.17 -5.66
C SER A 507 -16.82 -6.55 -5.48
N PHE A 508 -16.92 -5.46 -4.71
CA PHE A 508 -18.19 -4.78 -4.47
C PHE A 508 -18.79 -4.13 -5.72
N ASP A 509 -17.96 -3.52 -6.59
CA ASP A 509 -18.41 -2.99 -7.88
C ASP A 509 -19.02 -4.10 -8.77
N LEU A 510 -18.52 -5.33 -8.66
CA LEU A 510 -19.05 -6.50 -9.37
C LEU A 510 -20.13 -7.26 -8.60
N ASN A 511 -20.59 -6.77 -7.45
CA ASN A 511 -21.52 -7.46 -6.56
C ASN A 511 -21.06 -8.89 -6.19
N VAL A 512 -19.79 -8.99 -5.83
CA VAL A 512 -19.13 -10.15 -5.20
C VAL A 512 -18.65 -9.61 -3.84
N PRO A 513 -19.00 -10.19 -2.68
CA PRO A 513 -19.70 -11.43 -2.48
C PRO A 513 -21.18 -11.28 -2.85
N SER A 514 -21.78 -12.41 -3.20
CA SER A 514 -23.23 -12.55 -3.24
C SER A 514 -23.89 -12.25 -1.89
N HIS A 515 -25.22 -12.05 -1.84
CA HIS A 515 -25.99 -11.83 -0.60
C HIS A 515 -25.98 -13.01 0.42
N PHE A 516 -24.96 -13.87 0.40
CA PHE A 516 -24.77 -14.98 1.31
C PHE A 516 -23.67 -14.65 2.33
N SER A 517 -23.89 -15.07 3.57
CA SER A 517 -22.91 -14.93 4.64
C SER A 517 -22.21 -16.27 4.92
N PHE A 518 -21.09 -16.23 5.66
CA PHE A 518 -20.41 -17.44 6.12
C PHE A 518 -21.32 -18.36 6.97
N ASN A 519 -22.37 -17.84 7.61
CA ASN A 519 -23.39 -18.66 8.26
C ASN A 519 -24.08 -19.64 7.33
N SER A 520 -24.20 -19.30 6.05
CA SER A 520 -24.80 -20.22 5.07
C SER A 520 -24.01 -21.52 4.97
N LEU A 521 -22.72 -21.53 5.30
CA LEU A 521 -21.90 -22.76 5.34
C LEU A 521 -22.41 -23.76 6.38
N LYS A 522 -22.90 -23.26 7.52
CA LYS A 522 -23.47 -24.07 8.62
C LYS A 522 -24.86 -24.59 8.34
N ASN A 523 -25.53 -24.13 7.27
CA ASN A 523 -26.90 -24.54 7.00
C ASN A 523 -26.92 -26.04 6.67
N LYS A 524 -27.44 -26.84 7.61
CA LYS A 524 -27.55 -28.29 7.47
C LYS A 524 -28.45 -28.71 6.30
N GLU A 525 -29.35 -27.83 5.85
CA GLU A 525 -30.22 -28.09 4.69
C GLU A 525 -29.47 -27.98 3.36
N ILE A 526 -28.45 -27.10 3.26
CA ILE A 526 -27.65 -26.89 2.04
C ILE A 526 -26.17 -26.82 2.42
N PRO A 527 -25.55 -27.95 2.78
CA PRO A 527 -24.17 -27.99 3.25
C PRO A 527 -23.20 -27.60 2.12
N ALA A 528 -22.06 -27.00 2.48
CA ALA A 528 -20.98 -26.78 1.53
C ALA A 528 -20.22 -28.10 1.30
N LYS A 529 -20.44 -28.74 0.13
CA LYS A 529 -19.73 -29.97 -0.28
C LYS A 529 -18.55 -29.71 -1.19
N ILE A 530 -18.52 -28.58 -1.90
CA ILE A 530 -17.36 -28.12 -2.64
C ILE A 530 -17.00 -26.70 -2.20
N LEU A 531 -15.73 -26.49 -1.85
CA LEU A 531 -15.16 -25.16 -1.60
C LEU A 531 -14.14 -24.83 -2.69
N TYR A 532 -14.41 -23.78 -3.46
CA TYR A 532 -13.46 -23.24 -4.42
C TYR A 532 -12.78 -22.01 -3.84
N LEU A 533 -11.51 -22.13 -3.50
CA LEU A 533 -10.67 -21.06 -2.95
C LEU A 533 -9.86 -20.43 -4.09
N LEU A 534 -10.24 -19.23 -4.52
CA LEU A 534 -9.49 -18.44 -5.50
C LEU A 534 -8.53 -17.49 -4.77
N GLY A 535 -7.29 -17.93 -4.53
CA GLY A 535 -6.23 -17.17 -3.88
C GLY A 535 -6.52 -16.84 -2.42
N SER A 536 -7.39 -17.61 -1.78
CA SER A 536 -7.90 -17.33 -0.43
C SER A 536 -7.15 -18.13 0.63
N ASP A 537 -6.26 -17.46 1.35
CA ASP A 537 -5.47 -18.03 2.47
C ASP A 537 -5.64 -17.27 3.79
N GLU A 538 -6.24 -16.07 3.76
CA GLU A 538 -6.40 -15.21 4.94
C GLU A 538 -7.52 -15.66 5.89
N ILE A 539 -8.37 -16.56 5.40
CA ILE A 539 -9.46 -17.14 6.16
C ILE A 539 -8.94 -18.23 7.10
N ASN A 540 -9.59 -18.39 8.26
CA ASN A 540 -9.32 -19.55 9.12
C ASN A 540 -9.94 -20.81 8.48
N ILE A 541 -9.19 -21.42 7.57
CA ILE A 541 -9.62 -22.58 6.79
C ILE A 541 -10.04 -23.73 7.70
N LYS A 542 -9.34 -23.94 8.83
CA LYS A 542 -9.72 -24.97 9.81
C LYS A 542 -11.13 -24.76 10.36
N THR A 543 -11.53 -23.51 10.60
CA THR A 543 -12.89 -23.20 11.03
C THR A 543 -13.88 -23.42 9.90
N ILE A 544 -13.56 -22.96 8.69
CA ILE A 544 -14.44 -23.13 7.52
C ILE A 544 -14.67 -24.61 7.20
N ILE A 545 -13.63 -25.44 7.25
CA ILE A 545 -13.73 -26.89 7.03
C ILE A 545 -14.62 -27.54 8.10
N LYS A 546 -14.46 -27.15 9.38
CA LYS A 546 -15.33 -27.63 10.47
C LYS A 546 -16.79 -27.23 10.30
N GLU A 547 -17.02 -26.07 9.69
CA GLU A 547 -18.37 -25.53 9.43
C GLU A 547 -18.99 -26.07 8.14
N ALA A 548 -18.16 -26.52 7.20
CA ALA A 548 -18.55 -27.20 5.98
C ALA A 548 -18.91 -28.67 6.26
N SER A 549 -19.22 -29.43 5.20
CA SER A 549 -19.45 -30.86 5.32
C SER A 549 -18.16 -31.63 5.70
N PRO A 550 -18.25 -32.75 6.45
CA PRO A 550 -17.08 -33.58 6.79
C PRO A 550 -16.29 -34.07 5.56
N ASP A 551 -17.00 -34.32 4.45
CA ASP A 551 -16.45 -34.81 3.18
C ASP A 551 -16.27 -33.69 2.13
N CYS A 552 -16.05 -32.45 2.59
CA CYS A 552 -15.95 -31.29 1.71
C CYS A 552 -14.75 -31.40 0.77
N PHE A 553 -14.99 -31.27 -0.53
CA PHE A 553 -13.97 -31.28 -1.57
C PHE A 553 -13.43 -29.87 -1.83
N ILE A 554 -12.14 -29.66 -1.64
CA ILE A 554 -11.51 -28.33 -1.65
C ILE A 554 -10.65 -28.16 -2.91
N ILE A 555 -10.98 -27.14 -3.70
CA ILE A 555 -10.20 -26.72 -4.87
C ILE A 555 -9.51 -25.42 -4.49
N TYR A 556 -8.18 -25.40 -4.52
CA TYR A 556 -7.40 -24.18 -4.31
C TYR A 556 -6.76 -23.74 -5.62
N GLN A 557 -7.15 -22.57 -6.12
CA GLN A 557 -6.51 -21.91 -7.24
C GLN A 557 -5.69 -20.73 -6.71
N GLY A 558 -4.36 -20.78 -6.82
CA GLY A 558 -3.52 -19.72 -6.28
C GLY A 558 -2.06 -19.85 -6.68
N HIS A 559 -1.27 -18.87 -6.28
CA HIS A 559 0.12 -18.73 -6.73
C HIS A 559 1.17 -19.13 -5.66
N HIS A 560 0.79 -19.24 -4.38
CA HIS A 560 1.64 -19.72 -3.28
C HIS A 560 1.00 -20.90 -2.56
N GLY A 561 1.84 -21.80 -2.03
CA GLY A 561 1.41 -22.86 -1.13
C GLY A 561 1.54 -22.45 0.33
N ASP A 562 0.42 -22.06 0.95
CA ASP A 562 0.33 -21.79 2.38
C ASP A 562 -0.85 -22.59 2.99
N LEU A 563 -1.76 -21.96 3.73
CA LEU A 563 -2.85 -22.66 4.40
C LEU A 563 -3.86 -23.25 3.40
N GLY A 564 -4.32 -22.46 2.43
CA GLY A 564 -5.32 -22.86 1.42
C GLY A 564 -4.90 -24.08 0.63
N ALA A 565 -3.68 -24.04 0.08
CA ALA A 565 -3.11 -25.16 -0.65
C ALA A 565 -2.92 -26.40 0.23
N SER A 566 -2.54 -26.24 1.51
CA SER A 566 -2.27 -27.37 2.41
C SER A 566 -3.51 -28.24 2.69
N PHE A 567 -4.71 -27.64 2.69
CA PHE A 567 -5.97 -28.34 2.88
C PHE A 567 -6.65 -28.78 1.58
N ALA A 568 -6.16 -28.34 0.42
CA ALA A 568 -6.80 -28.61 -0.86
C ALA A 568 -6.75 -30.09 -1.25
N ASP A 569 -7.79 -30.56 -1.91
CA ASP A 569 -7.81 -31.84 -2.64
C ASP A 569 -7.26 -31.67 -4.06
N VAL A 570 -7.48 -30.50 -4.66
CA VAL A 570 -6.91 -30.13 -5.96
C VAL A 570 -6.31 -28.73 -5.88
N VAL A 571 -5.06 -28.61 -6.32
CA VAL A 571 -4.34 -27.34 -6.41
C VAL A 571 -4.16 -26.97 -7.88
N LEU A 572 -4.62 -25.78 -8.24
CA LEU A 572 -4.50 -25.19 -9.58
C LEU A 572 -3.53 -23.99 -9.51
N PRO A 573 -2.30 -24.11 -10.02
CA PRO A 573 -1.30 -23.05 -9.92
C PRO A 573 -1.67 -21.88 -10.82
N SER A 574 -1.77 -20.69 -10.22
CA SER A 574 -2.04 -19.45 -10.94
C SER A 574 -0.88 -18.46 -10.92
N PHE A 575 -0.97 -17.46 -11.80
CA PHE A 575 -0.06 -16.32 -11.82
C PHE A 575 -0.33 -15.38 -10.64
N SER A 576 0.73 -14.80 -10.13
CA SER A 576 0.65 -13.64 -9.23
C SER A 576 0.49 -12.34 -10.03
N PHE A 577 0.14 -11.23 -9.35
CA PHE A 577 -0.05 -9.93 -10.01
C PHE A 577 1.20 -9.42 -10.75
N VAL A 578 2.40 -9.91 -10.41
CA VAL A 578 3.65 -9.55 -11.10
C VAL A 578 3.89 -10.36 -12.38
N GLU A 579 3.07 -11.38 -12.66
CA GLU A 579 3.20 -12.28 -13.81
C GLU A 579 2.06 -12.13 -14.83
N SER A 580 0.92 -11.60 -14.40
CA SER A 580 -0.24 -11.36 -15.25
C SER A 580 -0.66 -9.89 -15.21
N GLU A 581 -1.10 -9.38 -16.35
CA GLU A 581 -1.83 -8.12 -16.36
C GLU A 581 -3.16 -8.25 -15.61
N GLY A 582 -3.56 -7.19 -14.91
CA GLY A 582 -4.84 -7.16 -14.19
C GLY A 582 -5.26 -5.75 -13.82
N LEU A 583 -6.57 -5.50 -13.84
CA LEU A 583 -7.18 -4.27 -13.36
C LEU A 583 -7.53 -4.40 -11.87
N TYR A 584 -7.13 -3.42 -11.07
CA TYR A 584 -7.44 -3.32 -9.65
C TYR A 584 -8.09 -1.98 -9.34
N LEU A 585 -8.96 -1.94 -8.33
CA LEU A 585 -9.55 -0.70 -7.84
C LEU A 585 -9.06 -0.45 -6.42
N ASN A 586 -8.41 0.69 -6.21
CA ASN A 586 -8.01 1.09 -4.87
C ASN A 586 -9.22 1.47 -4.00
N THR A 587 -8.98 1.77 -2.72
CA THR A 587 -10.03 2.11 -1.75
C THR A 587 -10.84 3.34 -2.13
N GLU A 588 -10.32 4.26 -2.97
CA GLU A 588 -11.06 5.43 -3.47
C GLU A 588 -11.96 5.10 -4.68
N GLY A 589 -11.92 3.86 -5.16
CA GLY A 589 -12.59 3.42 -6.37
C GLY A 589 -11.87 3.80 -7.67
N ARG A 590 -10.57 4.16 -7.60
CA ARG A 590 -9.73 4.50 -8.76
C ARG A 590 -9.25 3.21 -9.45
N PRO A 591 -9.56 3.00 -10.75
CA PRO A 591 -9.05 1.86 -11.50
C PRO A 591 -7.58 2.05 -11.84
N GLN A 592 -6.76 1.04 -11.63
CA GLN A 592 -5.32 1.03 -11.95
C GLN A 592 -4.93 -0.30 -12.60
N PHE A 593 -3.98 -0.26 -13.54
CA PHE A 593 -3.47 -1.45 -14.20
C PHE A 593 -2.17 -1.94 -13.56
N ALA A 594 -2.17 -3.20 -13.15
CA ALA A 594 -0.95 -3.95 -12.88
C ALA A 594 -0.40 -4.49 -14.20
N HIS A 595 0.82 -4.09 -14.55
CA HIS A 595 1.52 -4.61 -15.71
C HIS A 595 2.41 -5.80 -15.30
N PRO A 596 2.52 -6.83 -16.15
CA PRO A 596 3.35 -7.99 -15.87
C PRO A 596 4.84 -7.59 -15.88
N VAL A 597 5.53 -7.96 -14.81
CA VAL A 597 6.93 -7.63 -14.52
C VAL A 597 7.85 -8.77 -14.94
N VAL A 598 7.45 -10.01 -14.62
CA VAL A 598 8.19 -11.24 -14.95
C VAL A 598 7.30 -12.21 -15.72
N LYS A 599 7.91 -13.22 -16.36
CA LYS A 599 7.15 -14.29 -16.99
C LYS A 599 6.62 -15.26 -15.94
N GLY A 600 5.46 -15.86 -16.23
CA GLY A 600 4.83 -16.85 -15.36
C GLY A 600 5.69 -18.10 -15.10
N LEU A 601 5.56 -18.64 -13.90
CA LEU A 601 6.36 -19.78 -13.43
C LEU A 601 5.78 -21.14 -13.87
N GLY A 602 6.62 -21.96 -14.51
CA GLY A 602 6.29 -23.36 -14.83
C GLY A 602 5.00 -23.51 -15.65
N ASN A 603 4.11 -24.37 -15.18
CA ASN A 603 2.82 -24.66 -15.81
C ASN A 603 1.68 -23.79 -15.29
N ALA A 604 1.95 -22.79 -14.44
CA ALA A 604 0.93 -21.85 -13.97
C ALA A 604 0.28 -21.08 -15.15
N LYS A 605 -0.92 -20.57 -14.91
CA LYS A 605 -1.72 -19.80 -15.89
C LYS A 605 -2.39 -18.61 -15.21
N ALA A 606 -2.85 -17.63 -15.98
CA ALA A 606 -3.63 -16.51 -15.44
C ALA A 606 -4.95 -17.02 -14.83
N ASP A 607 -5.42 -16.38 -13.76
CA ASP A 607 -6.57 -16.85 -13.00
C ASP A 607 -7.83 -17.01 -13.87
N TRP A 608 -8.14 -16.00 -14.68
CA TRP A 608 -9.27 -16.01 -15.60
C TRP A 608 -9.17 -17.12 -16.67
N LEU A 609 -7.95 -17.46 -17.13
CA LEU A 609 -7.73 -18.52 -18.11
C LEU A 609 -8.04 -19.90 -17.52
N ILE A 610 -7.65 -20.12 -16.26
CA ILE A 610 -7.92 -21.38 -15.55
C ILE A 610 -9.43 -21.60 -15.44
N LEU A 611 -10.16 -20.58 -14.98
CA LEU A 611 -11.62 -20.62 -14.84
C LEU A 611 -12.32 -20.80 -16.20
N ARG A 612 -11.86 -20.09 -17.24
CA ARG A 612 -12.37 -20.23 -18.60
C ARG A 612 -12.14 -21.64 -19.16
N ALA A 613 -10.96 -22.22 -18.97
CA ALA A 613 -10.66 -23.58 -19.40
C ALA A 613 -11.49 -24.62 -18.63
N LEU A 614 -11.60 -24.46 -17.31
CA LEU A 614 -12.43 -25.33 -16.47
C LEU A 614 -13.90 -25.27 -16.90
N SER A 615 -14.43 -24.08 -17.22
CA SER A 615 -15.82 -23.92 -17.69
C SER A 615 -16.12 -24.75 -18.95
N GLU A 616 -15.13 -24.88 -19.85
CA GLU A 616 -15.26 -25.67 -21.09
C GLU A 616 -15.25 -27.16 -20.80
N VAL A 617 -14.36 -27.62 -19.91
CA VAL A 617 -14.32 -29.02 -19.48
C VAL A 617 -15.63 -29.44 -18.80
N LEU A 618 -16.25 -28.54 -18.05
CA LEU A 618 -17.54 -28.75 -17.39
C LEU A 618 -18.75 -28.66 -18.36
N GLY A 619 -18.57 -28.17 -19.58
CA GLY A 619 -19.65 -27.99 -20.56
C GLY A 619 -20.48 -26.71 -20.36
N ILE A 620 -19.99 -25.77 -19.53
CA ILE A 620 -20.62 -24.46 -19.25
C ILE A 620 -19.75 -23.31 -19.78
N THR A 621 -19.18 -23.50 -20.96
CA THR A 621 -18.15 -22.65 -21.58
C THR A 621 -18.49 -21.16 -21.52
N LEU A 622 -17.67 -20.38 -20.82
CA LEU A 622 -17.80 -18.92 -20.75
C LEU A 622 -17.55 -18.28 -22.13
N PRO A 623 -18.17 -17.12 -22.44
CA PRO A 623 -18.23 -16.58 -23.80
C PRO A 623 -16.97 -15.79 -24.20
N TYR A 624 -15.92 -15.78 -23.36
CA TYR A 624 -14.69 -15.01 -23.59
C TYR A 624 -13.54 -15.94 -23.97
N ASN A 625 -12.75 -15.54 -24.97
CA ASN A 625 -11.54 -16.28 -25.39
C ASN A 625 -10.26 -15.42 -25.31
N SER A 626 -10.38 -14.17 -24.86
CA SER A 626 -9.25 -13.24 -24.69
C SER A 626 -9.45 -12.34 -23.48
N ILE A 627 -8.36 -11.84 -22.90
CA ILE A 627 -8.42 -10.84 -21.83
C ILE A 627 -9.16 -9.57 -22.28
N LYS A 628 -9.02 -9.19 -23.56
CA LYS A 628 -9.73 -8.05 -24.14
C LYS A 628 -11.25 -8.25 -24.08
N SER A 629 -11.75 -9.43 -24.48
CA SER A 629 -13.18 -9.73 -24.40
C SER A 629 -13.71 -9.77 -22.95
N VAL A 630 -12.88 -10.17 -21.99
CA VAL A 630 -13.25 -10.09 -20.56
C VAL A 630 -13.35 -8.64 -20.10
N ARG A 631 -12.43 -7.77 -20.54
CA ARG A 631 -12.46 -6.34 -20.22
C ARG A 631 -13.62 -5.61 -20.88
N GLU A 632 -13.93 -5.91 -22.14
CA GLU A 632 -15.11 -5.37 -22.83
C GLU A 632 -16.38 -5.68 -22.02
N ARG A 633 -16.53 -6.94 -21.57
CA ARG A 633 -17.61 -7.31 -20.65
C ARG A 633 -17.56 -6.59 -19.31
N LEU A 634 -16.37 -6.42 -18.74
CA LEU A 634 -16.17 -5.73 -17.47
C LEU A 634 -16.65 -4.27 -17.57
N TYR A 635 -16.32 -3.58 -18.65
CA TYR A 635 -16.72 -2.20 -18.90
C TYR A 635 -18.21 -2.07 -19.22
N GLU A 636 -18.82 -3.06 -19.88
CA GLU A 636 -20.28 -3.10 -20.04
C GLU A 636 -21.01 -3.15 -18.69
N LEU A 637 -20.47 -3.91 -17.72
CA LEU A 637 -21.08 -4.07 -16.40
C LEU A 637 -20.75 -2.90 -15.46
N VAL A 638 -19.51 -2.42 -15.50
CA VAL A 638 -19.01 -1.34 -14.65
C VAL A 638 -18.18 -0.37 -15.52
N PRO A 639 -18.83 0.60 -16.19
CA PRO A 639 -18.15 1.56 -17.07
C PRO A 639 -17.05 2.36 -16.36
N ALA A 640 -17.17 2.52 -15.04
CA ALA A 640 -16.16 3.19 -14.23
C ALA A 640 -14.76 2.58 -14.33
N MET A 641 -14.68 1.28 -14.61
CA MET A 641 -13.42 0.54 -14.70
C MET A 641 -12.62 0.86 -15.97
N GLU A 642 -13.24 1.46 -16.99
CA GLU A 642 -12.57 1.89 -18.22
C GLU A 642 -11.71 3.15 -18.00
N LEU A 643 -12.11 4.01 -17.05
CA LEU A 643 -11.47 5.29 -16.77
C LEU A 643 -10.22 5.14 -15.89
N THR A 644 -9.18 4.49 -16.43
CA THR A 644 -7.93 4.22 -15.73
C THR A 644 -7.31 5.49 -15.15
N GLY A 645 -6.96 5.43 -13.87
CA GLY A 645 -6.33 6.54 -13.15
C GLY A 645 -7.28 7.68 -12.81
N GLN A 646 -8.56 7.63 -13.18
CA GLN A 646 -9.55 8.66 -12.83
C GLN A 646 -10.48 8.19 -11.71
N ILE A 647 -11.04 9.13 -10.96
CA ILE A 647 -12.08 8.88 -9.96
C ILE A 647 -13.39 9.42 -10.52
N ILE A 648 -14.46 8.65 -10.37
CA ILE A 648 -15.81 9.12 -10.67
C ILE A 648 -16.41 9.73 -9.41
N ASP A 649 -16.85 10.97 -9.51
CA ASP A 649 -17.56 11.64 -8.43
C ASP A 649 -18.91 10.98 -8.18
N ASN A 650 -19.05 10.40 -6.98
CA ASN A 650 -20.31 9.81 -6.54
C ASN A 650 -21.12 10.85 -5.76
N ASN A 651 -21.91 11.65 -6.48
CA ASN A 651 -22.83 12.64 -5.88
C ASN A 651 -24.10 12.04 -5.27
N VAL A 652 -24.23 10.71 -5.27
CA VAL A 652 -25.42 10.02 -4.76
C VAL A 652 -25.37 9.97 -3.24
N LYS A 653 -26.36 10.62 -2.59
CA LYS A 653 -26.56 10.60 -1.14
C LYS A 653 -26.82 9.16 -0.66
N LEU A 654 -26.31 8.85 0.54
CA LEU A 654 -26.47 7.56 1.22
C LEU A 654 -27.90 7.01 1.15
N VAL A 655 -28.04 5.71 0.91
CA VAL A 655 -29.30 4.99 1.13
C VAL A 655 -29.46 4.72 2.63
N CYS A 656 -30.60 5.15 3.19
CA CYS A 656 -31.01 4.81 4.54
C CYS A 656 -31.40 3.34 4.60
N TYR A 657 -30.93 2.63 5.63
CA TYR A 657 -31.25 1.24 5.86
C TYR A 657 -32.03 1.13 7.16
N HIS A 658 -33.08 0.34 7.16
CA HIS A 658 -33.98 0.18 8.31
C HIS A 658 -33.99 -1.28 8.76
N ASN A 659 -32.90 -1.73 9.39
CA ASN A 659 -32.92 -2.96 10.20
C ASN A 659 -32.53 -2.66 11.63
N SER A 660 -33.18 -3.33 12.58
CA SER A 660 -32.79 -3.30 13.99
C SER A 660 -31.54 -4.16 14.21
N GLY A 661 -30.40 -3.50 14.42
CA GLY A 661 -29.17 -4.16 14.89
C GLY A 661 -28.98 -3.90 16.39
N HIS A 662 -28.73 -4.94 17.18
CA HIS A 662 -28.40 -4.79 18.59
C HIS A 662 -26.89 -4.52 18.73
N MET A 663 -26.52 -3.35 19.27
CA MET A 663 -25.13 -3.05 19.64
C MET A 663 -24.70 -3.91 20.82
N SER A 664 -23.59 -4.64 20.70
CA SER A 664 -23.01 -5.37 21.83
C SER A 664 -22.22 -4.41 22.73
N THR A 665 -21.95 -4.81 23.98
CA THR A 665 -21.02 -4.10 24.88
C THR A 665 -19.56 -4.51 24.65
N ASN A 666 -19.28 -5.24 23.57
CA ASN A 666 -17.95 -5.75 23.26
C ASN A 666 -16.97 -4.60 22.94
N LEU A 667 -15.69 -4.92 23.08
CA LEU A 667 -14.61 -4.01 22.74
C LEU A 667 -14.18 -4.20 21.28
N PHE A 668 -13.73 -3.11 20.65
CA PHE A 668 -13.06 -3.17 19.35
C PHE A 668 -11.77 -3.99 19.46
N LYS A 669 -11.64 -5.00 18.60
CA LYS A 669 -10.41 -5.78 18.44
C LYS A 669 -9.57 -5.19 17.30
N PRO A 670 -8.23 -5.19 17.40
CA PRO A 670 -7.38 -4.81 16.29
C PRO A 670 -7.57 -5.78 15.11
N LEU A 671 -7.74 -5.25 13.90
CA LEU A 671 -7.91 -6.04 12.68
C LEU A 671 -6.60 -6.71 12.26
N LEU A 672 -5.49 -5.96 12.31
CA LEU A 672 -4.15 -6.45 11.96
C LEU A 672 -3.19 -6.43 13.15
N ASN A 673 -2.73 -7.62 13.52
CA ASN A 673 -1.72 -7.78 14.56
C ASN A 673 -0.30 -7.57 14.02
N ASN A 674 -0.01 -8.16 12.86
CA ASN A 674 1.30 -8.09 12.21
C ASN A 674 1.20 -7.39 10.85
N PHE A 675 1.90 -6.27 10.70
CA PHE A 675 1.96 -5.53 9.43
C PHE A 675 2.80 -6.26 8.37
N TYR A 676 3.85 -6.98 8.78
CA TYR A 676 4.82 -7.56 7.86
C TYR A 676 4.39 -8.91 7.28
N MET A 677 3.40 -9.59 7.87
CA MET A 677 2.92 -10.89 7.40
C MET A 677 1.40 -10.87 7.35
N THR A 678 0.86 -10.28 6.28
CA THR A 678 -0.57 -10.07 6.06
C THR A 678 -1.16 -10.97 4.99
N ASP A 679 -0.31 -11.60 4.18
CA ASP A 679 -0.72 -12.31 2.97
C ASP A 679 0.27 -13.42 2.62
N VAL A 680 -0.08 -14.26 1.62
CA VAL A 680 0.75 -15.40 1.23
C VAL A 680 2.16 -15.04 0.75
N VAL A 681 2.33 -13.91 0.07
CA VAL A 681 3.64 -13.50 -0.46
C VAL A 681 4.51 -13.02 0.70
N THR A 682 3.94 -12.19 1.58
CA THR A 682 4.64 -11.65 2.75
C THR A 682 4.93 -12.73 3.80
N ARG A 683 4.08 -13.76 3.92
CA ARG A 683 4.36 -14.95 4.75
C ARG A 683 5.47 -15.84 4.18
N ALA A 684 5.56 -15.96 2.85
CA ALA A 684 6.64 -16.69 2.19
C ALA A 684 8.00 -15.94 2.22
N SER A 685 7.97 -14.61 2.41
CA SER A 685 9.16 -13.76 2.47
C SER A 685 10.01 -14.03 3.72
N HIS A 686 11.30 -14.30 3.51
CA HIS A 686 12.26 -14.41 4.61
C HIS A 686 12.55 -13.03 5.23
N ILE A 687 12.56 -11.98 4.40
CA ILE A 687 12.81 -10.61 4.85
C ILE A 687 11.70 -10.19 5.82
N MET A 688 10.44 -10.42 5.46
CA MET A 688 9.29 -10.11 6.32
C MET A 688 9.24 -10.94 7.61
N ALA A 689 9.68 -12.21 7.56
CA ALA A 689 9.84 -13.04 8.76
C ALA A 689 10.85 -12.43 9.73
N ARG A 690 11.99 -11.96 9.20
CA ARG A 690 13.01 -11.27 10.00
C ARG A 690 12.47 -9.95 10.56
N CYS A 691 11.76 -9.15 9.76
CA CYS A 691 11.09 -7.93 10.22
C CYS A 691 10.15 -8.21 11.38
N THR A 692 9.31 -9.25 11.27
CA THR A 692 8.41 -9.67 12.35
C THR A 692 9.19 -10.00 13.62
N SER A 693 10.29 -10.75 13.52
CA SER A 693 11.11 -11.11 14.69
C SER A 693 11.74 -9.89 15.40
N VAL A 694 12.13 -8.86 14.65
CA VAL A 694 12.83 -7.68 15.16
C VAL A 694 11.86 -6.61 15.66
N PHE A 695 10.87 -6.25 14.82
CA PHE A 695 9.94 -5.15 15.08
C PHE A 695 8.74 -5.55 15.94
N ASN A 696 8.40 -6.85 15.96
CA ASN A 696 7.22 -7.38 16.66
C ASN A 696 7.62 -8.34 17.80
N SER A 697 8.81 -8.17 18.39
CA SER A 697 9.41 -9.07 19.38
C SER A 697 8.57 -9.29 20.65
N ASN A 698 7.62 -8.40 20.95
CA ASN A 698 6.61 -8.65 22.01
C ASN A 698 5.63 -9.80 21.67
N PHE A 699 5.47 -10.18 20.40
CA PHE A 699 4.55 -11.24 19.98
C PHE A 699 5.11 -12.66 20.21
N LEU A 700 6.43 -12.83 20.21
CA LEU A 700 7.08 -14.14 20.43
C LEU A 700 7.07 -14.56 21.91
N ASN A 701 6.94 -13.61 22.84
CA ASN A 701 6.82 -13.91 24.28
C ASN A 701 5.41 -14.36 24.70
N PHE A 702 4.38 -14.17 23.87
CA PHE A 702 3.00 -14.56 24.20
C PHE A 702 2.61 -15.99 23.78
N LYS A 703 3.49 -16.75 23.09
CA LYS A 703 3.27 -18.18 22.81
C LYS A 703 4.01 -19.12 23.78
N LYS A 704 4.67 -18.58 24.80
CA LYS A 704 5.33 -19.35 25.88
C LYS A 704 4.70 -19.13 27.26
N ALA A 705 3.54 -18.49 27.34
CA ALA A 705 2.76 -18.36 28.57
C ALA A 705 1.47 -19.17 28.47
#